data_AF-H3AGD4-F1
#
_entry.id   AF-H3AGD4-F1
#
_cell.length_a   1.000
_cell.length_b   1.000
_cell.length_c   1.000
_cell.angle_alpha   90.00
_cell.angle_beta   90.00
_cell.angle_gamma   90.00
#
_symmetry.space_group_name_H-M   'P 1'
#
loop_
_entity.id
_entity.type
_entity.pdbx_description
1 polymer ?
#
loop_
_entity_poly.entity_id
_entity_poly.type
_entity_poly.pdbx_seq_one_letter_code
_entity_poly.pdbx_strand_id
1 'polypeptide(L)'
;RQLKEEPQDEKVKVKDLETEIDKLNKLLMHSNKKIQELEKDLTKNRDALKEKDVLVKENTELRSLTTSQSSQLLHCQQEIEETKTVLSSLESIISQQPQIVLREDINVLYSYRFLEASLGSSSIEEDVGGESQLLITDLRIKLAMKDTEIQKLKSKLMLDKASQHLSLNNQNQEGSTLHDVQVELLNFIKKSQKEERKFQELEPILSQLEKERQKHTGQVVELQAKLTEAETEISSLKTRMTQRTNQFQVIQEELLEKAAETTDLERELKKKCSQLSILEKQIEDKTIAASSSAARIIELEQELLEKNNQILSLEKNINKEHEDITLALENAKRVHIEQYRELEKQIELLQGQVEQKQLQLSERERTILVLQQDITASYHKAESLDHMLTEATEEIEKQKKMNDEALKTLQNQAVEGTTKVRQLEAALAICKEELKLYLHQLEDNKEQFEEQLKKRSDEVQRLQKELKTVRDQLQETSEQNVCLQQTLQQQQQMLQHCTGRIGELEDSQAQLEKLVSRLEQDLQKQREVLVEELEKAEGKLRKAHHDIDYKNQQVAELTSAINQIRKEMDQCKHELTEMERELLQLRRDSTTKNIQLNQMEISLQETQTELDNKTVIDLEEKLHRSEADRRNSLQRAQGLQSELQNVQVELQDTLEQLQELKDVLQKAQSALGEKSTIIKDLNSELRQCKSELEEKDQELLDMDQALKERNWDLKQRAAQVTQLDMTIREHKTELEQKIIRLEGGLEKAALETKERGNKQVEMLDEKLQFSKDQLREKDFELLQMEQQFSQVKNEIVEKEKEIANFKMVVKEQEQHIGQQQQEVLEQGQQVRLAREQMQRAHLDIMEARRQLCLTQREADRLSRELDEAIHLSQEKEAHVNHLAEELGALQACEAQMEVKMKMEAQKLKEEMADLKDSHQKEESQAQLLFSTESQQSSNQQLNSQLHHMKQELEEARNGIFDLQTELQAKNEAIRAANDAILLRVC
;
A
#
# COMPACT_ATOMS: atom_id res chain seq x y z
N ARG A 1 -80.90 22.35 17.75
CA ARG A 1 -81.63 21.32 16.97
C ARG A 1 -80.55 20.49 16.28
N GLN A 2 -80.38 19.23 16.66
CA GLN A 2 -79.38 18.31 16.08
C GLN A 2 -80.02 17.46 14.98
N LEU A 3 -79.20 16.69 14.26
CA LEU A 3 -79.57 15.64 13.28
C LEU A 3 -80.28 16.14 12.00
N LYS A 4 -79.49 16.42 10.96
CA LYS A 4 -79.73 16.18 9.52
C LYS A 4 -78.71 16.98 8.67
N GLU A 5 -77.62 16.33 8.24
CA GLU A 5 -76.92 16.61 6.95
C GLU A 5 -75.73 15.69 6.61
N GLU A 6 -75.43 14.67 7.44
CA GLU A 6 -74.55 13.54 7.04
C GLU A 6 -75.36 12.26 6.67
N PRO A 7 -75.89 12.14 5.43
CA PRO A 7 -76.38 10.84 4.94
C PRO A 7 -75.98 10.54 3.48
N GLN A 8 -75.06 11.31 2.89
CA GLN A 8 -74.78 11.30 1.45
C GLN A 8 -73.36 10.80 1.12
N ASP A 9 -72.34 11.26 1.85
CA ASP A 9 -70.95 10.78 1.70
C ASP A 9 -70.76 9.32 2.19
N GLU A 10 -71.36 8.96 3.34
CA GLU A 10 -71.45 7.54 3.76
C GLU A 10 -72.14 6.68 2.69
N LYS A 11 -73.13 7.22 1.97
CA LYS A 11 -73.89 6.47 0.96
C LYS A 11 -73.12 6.22 -0.33
N VAL A 12 -72.14 7.06 -0.65
CA VAL A 12 -71.18 6.81 -1.74
C VAL A 12 -70.18 5.75 -1.28
N LYS A 13 -69.58 5.92 -0.09
CA LYS A 13 -68.63 4.96 0.49
C LYS A 13 -69.22 3.56 0.68
N VAL A 14 -70.48 3.45 1.10
CA VAL A 14 -71.22 2.17 1.17
C VAL A 14 -71.39 1.58 -0.22
N LYS A 15 -71.72 2.35 -1.25
CA LYS A 15 -71.82 1.84 -2.63
C LYS A 15 -70.49 1.40 -3.21
N ASP A 16 -69.42 2.15 -2.97
CA ASP A 16 -68.08 1.79 -3.44
C ASP A 16 -67.65 0.47 -2.76
N LEU A 17 -67.85 0.35 -1.44
CA LEU A 17 -67.65 -0.89 -0.69
C LEU A 17 -68.56 -2.02 -1.17
N GLU A 18 -69.84 -1.78 -1.49
CA GLU A 18 -70.74 -2.76 -2.10
C GLU A 18 -70.16 -3.27 -3.43
N THR A 19 -69.68 -2.39 -4.32
CA THR A 19 -69.07 -2.82 -5.60
C THR A 19 -67.74 -3.56 -5.39
N GLU A 20 -66.94 -3.20 -4.39
CA GLU A 20 -65.69 -3.88 -4.08
C GLU A 20 -65.95 -5.25 -3.44
N ILE A 21 -66.95 -5.36 -2.55
CA ILE A 21 -67.48 -6.63 -2.05
C ILE A 21 -68.01 -7.48 -3.21
N ASP A 22 -68.67 -6.89 -4.21
CA ASP A 22 -69.16 -7.62 -5.39
C ASP A 22 -68.03 -8.10 -6.31
N LYS A 23 -66.93 -7.34 -6.45
CA LYS A 23 -65.70 -7.78 -7.13
C LYS A 23 -65.03 -8.91 -6.35
N LEU A 24 -64.88 -8.76 -5.03
CA LEU A 24 -64.31 -9.77 -4.15
C LEU A 24 -65.16 -11.05 -4.12
N ASN A 25 -66.49 -10.96 -4.15
CA ASN A 25 -67.39 -12.11 -4.27
C ASN A 25 -67.27 -12.80 -5.64
N LYS A 26 -67.07 -12.05 -6.72
CA LYS A 26 -66.81 -12.63 -8.06
C LYS A 26 -65.45 -13.32 -8.13
N LEU A 27 -64.41 -12.72 -7.54
CA LEU A 27 -63.08 -13.34 -7.39
C LEU A 27 -63.13 -14.58 -6.48
N LEU A 28 -63.88 -14.52 -5.37
CA LEU A 28 -64.08 -15.64 -4.45
C LEU A 28 -64.87 -16.77 -5.12
N MET A 29 -65.92 -16.49 -5.90
CA MET A 29 -66.61 -17.51 -6.70
C MET A 29 -65.72 -18.10 -7.80
N HIS A 30 -64.89 -17.30 -8.46
CA HIS A 30 -63.92 -17.81 -9.44
C HIS A 30 -62.86 -18.70 -8.77
N SER A 31 -62.33 -18.28 -7.63
CA SER A 31 -61.39 -19.04 -6.80
C SER A 31 -62.01 -20.35 -6.30
N ASN A 32 -63.21 -20.30 -5.72
CA ASN A 32 -63.95 -21.48 -5.27
C ASN A 32 -64.26 -22.45 -6.42
N LYS A 33 -64.62 -21.95 -7.61
CA LYS A 33 -64.80 -22.78 -8.80
C LYS A 33 -63.47 -23.43 -9.22
N LYS A 34 -62.35 -22.69 -9.21
CA LYS A 34 -61.02 -23.23 -9.52
C LYS A 34 -60.56 -24.26 -8.48
N ILE A 35 -60.90 -24.06 -7.20
CA ILE A 35 -60.71 -25.03 -6.13
C ILE A 35 -61.53 -26.29 -6.41
N GLN A 36 -62.82 -26.19 -6.75
CA GLN A 36 -63.65 -27.35 -7.11
C GLN A 36 -63.14 -28.11 -8.35
N GLU A 37 -62.59 -27.40 -9.34
CA GLU A 37 -61.92 -28.02 -10.49
C GLU A 37 -60.66 -28.80 -10.06
N LEU A 38 -59.82 -28.19 -9.21
CA LEU A 38 -58.61 -28.82 -8.67
C LEU A 38 -58.93 -29.98 -7.71
N GLU A 39 -59.96 -29.88 -6.87
CA GLU A 39 -60.47 -30.96 -6.04
C GLU A 39 -60.96 -32.12 -6.90
N LYS A 40 -61.70 -31.84 -7.97
CA LYS A 40 -62.15 -32.87 -8.92
C LYS A 40 -60.98 -33.58 -9.59
N ASP A 41 -59.96 -32.85 -10.05
CA ASP A 41 -58.77 -33.45 -10.65
C ASP A 41 -57.88 -34.18 -9.61
N LEU A 42 -57.83 -33.71 -8.36
CA LEU A 42 -57.23 -34.45 -7.24
C LEU A 42 -57.99 -35.74 -6.92
N THR A 43 -59.33 -35.78 -7.01
CA THR A 43 -60.09 -37.03 -6.86
C THR A 43 -59.80 -38.01 -7.99
N LYS A 44 -59.78 -37.58 -9.26
CA LYS A 44 -59.37 -38.42 -10.40
C LYS A 44 -57.96 -38.99 -10.19
N ASN A 45 -56.99 -38.14 -9.82
CA ASN A 45 -55.61 -38.56 -9.59
C ASN A 45 -55.49 -39.52 -8.40
N ARG A 46 -56.31 -39.34 -7.35
CA ARG A 46 -56.41 -40.26 -6.22
C ARG A 46 -56.99 -41.62 -6.62
N ASP A 47 -57.95 -41.65 -7.53
CA ASP A 47 -58.57 -42.89 -8.01
C ASP A 47 -57.65 -43.63 -9.00
N ALA A 48 -56.96 -42.91 -9.89
CA ALA A 48 -55.88 -43.47 -10.71
C ALA A 48 -54.70 -44.01 -9.87
N LEU A 49 -54.42 -43.39 -8.71
CA LEU A 49 -53.45 -43.93 -7.74
C LEU A 49 -53.95 -45.23 -7.10
N LYS A 50 -55.23 -45.34 -6.74
CA LYS A 50 -55.80 -46.62 -6.23
C LYS A 50 -55.73 -47.72 -7.30
N GLU A 51 -56.05 -47.39 -8.54
CA GLU A 51 -55.97 -48.32 -9.68
C GLU A 51 -54.53 -48.79 -9.90
N LYS A 52 -53.56 -47.87 -9.85
CA LYS A 52 -52.13 -48.20 -9.85
C LYS A 52 -51.73 -49.08 -8.66
N ASP A 53 -52.22 -48.82 -7.45
CA ASP A 53 -51.92 -49.65 -6.27
C ASP A 53 -52.52 -51.06 -6.38
N VAL A 54 -53.66 -51.22 -7.05
CA VAL A 54 -54.25 -52.53 -7.39
C VAL A 54 -53.39 -53.25 -8.42
N LEU A 55 -53.03 -52.58 -9.53
CA LEU A 55 -52.17 -53.15 -10.57
C LEU A 55 -50.77 -53.50 -10.04
N VAL A 56 -50.23 -52.74 -9.08
CA VAL A 56 -48.98 -53.08 -8.37
C VAL A 56 -49.13 -54.34 -7.53
N LYS A 57 -50.25 -54.50 -6.80
CA LYS A 57 -50.52 -55.74 -6.05
C LYS A 57 -50.65 -56.94 -6.97
N GLU A 58 -51.44 -56.83 -8.03
CA GLU A 58 -51.58 -57.87 -9.05
C GLU A 58 -50.22 -58.22 -9.67
N ASN A 59 -49.37 -57.22 -9.96
CA ASN A 59 -48.01 -57.48 -10.46
C ASN A 59 -47.12 -58.18 -9.41
N THR A 60 -47.26 -57.89 -8.11
CA THR A 60 -46.54 -58.62 -7.05
C THR A 60 -47.07 -60.04 -6.85
N GLU A 61 -48.38 -60.26 -6.98
CA GLU A 61 -49.01 -61.58 -6.90
C GLU A 61 -48.59 -62.44 -8.10
N LEU A 62 -48.65 -61.90 -9.32
CA LEU A 62 -48.13 -62.55 -10.52
C LEU A 62 -46.63 -62.87 -10.42
N ARG A 63 -45.81 -61.95 -9.91
CA ARG A 63 -44.38 -62.24 -9.63
C ARG A 63 -44.21 -63.36 -8.62
N SER A 64 -45.02 -63.41 -7.56
CA SER A 64 -44.98 -64.49 -6.57
C SER A 64 -45.41 -65.84 -7.14
N LEU A 65 -46.36 -65.84 -8.08
CA LEU A 65 -46.77 -67.01 -8.83
C LEU A 65 -45.66 -67.48 -9.78
N THR A 66 -45.02 -66.56 -10.52
CA THR A 66 -43.88 -66.88 -11.39
C THR A 66 -42.68 -67.40 -10.60
N THR A 67 -42.35 -66.84 -9.42
CA THR A 67 -41.27 -67.39 -8.59
C THR A 67 -41.65 -68.73 -7.95
N SER A 68 -42.91 -68.94 -7.59
CA SER A 68 -43.42 -70.24 -7.13
C SER A 68 -43.33 -71.30 -8.23
N GLN A 69 -43.80 -71.01 -9.44
CA GLN A 69 -43.70 -71.88 -10.62
C GLN A 69 -42.24 -72.14 -11.03
N SER A 70 -41.37 -71.13 -10.96
CA SER A 70 -39.93 -71.29 -11.21
C SER A 70 -39.27 -72.18 -10.15
N SER A 71 -39.68 -72.05 -8.87
CA SER A 71 -39.21 -72.93 -7.79
C SER A 71 -39.70 -74.37 -7.96
N GLN A 72 -40.94 -74.57 -8.42
CA GLN A 72 -41.47 -75.89 -8.78
C GLN A 72 -40.74 -76.49 -9.97
N LEU A 73 -40.46 -75.71 -11.03
CA LEU A 73 -39.64 -76.15 -12.16
C LEU A 73 -38.22 -76.54 -11.73
N LEU A 74 -37.60 -75.78 -10.82
CA LEU A 74 -36.28 -76.06 -10.30
C LEU A 74 -36.27 -77.32 -9.41
N HIS A 75 -37.33 -77.55 -8.62
CA HIS A 75 -37.53 -78.79 -7.87
C HIS A 75 -37.76 -79.99 -8.81
N CYS A 76 -38.53 -79.85 -9.89
CA CYS A 76 -38.69 -80.89 -10.90
C CYS A 76 -37.37 -81.17 -11.64
N GLN A 77 -36.55 -80.15 -11.91
CA GLN A 77 -35.20 -80.33 -12.45
C GLN A 77 -34.28 -81.04 -11.45
N GLN A 78 -34.37 -80.74 -10.15
CA GLN A 78 -33.65 -81.48 -9.12
C GLN A 78 -34.09 -82.94 -9.03
N GLU A 79 -35.40 -83.25 -9.07
CA GLU A 79 -35.90 -84.63 -9.14
C GLU A 79 -35.45 -85.35 -10.42
N ILE A 80 -35.32 -84.64 -11.56
CA ILE A 80 -34.78 -85.19 -12.80
C ILE A 80 -33.28 -85.51 -12.67
N GLU A 81 -32.47 -84.65 -12.03
CA GLU A 81 -31.04 -84.95 -11.81
C GLU A 81 -30.82 -85.98 -10.68
N GLU A 82 -31.70 -86.04 -9.67
CA GLU A 82 -31.70 -87.11 -8.66
C GLU A 82 -32.07 -88.46 -9.29
N THR A 83 -33.10 -88.51 -10.15
CA THR A 83 -33.43 -89.75 -10.88
C THR A 83 -32.38 -90.14 -11.91
N LYS A 84 -31.70 -89.18 -12.56
CA LYS A 84 -30.51 -89.45 -13.41
C LYS A 84 -29.32 -89.98 -12.62
N THR A 85 -29.00 -89.40 -11.45
CA THR A 85 -27.90 -89.90 -10.61
C THR A 85 -28.22 -91.27 -10.01
N VAL A 86 -29.48 -91.55 -9.68
CA VAL A 86 -29.96 -92.90 -9.37
C VAL A 86 -29.79 -93.84 -10.57
N LEU A 87 -30.17 -93.44 -11.79
CA LEU A 87 -29.94 -94.22 -13.02
C LEU A 87 -28.45 -94.53 -13.23
N SER A 88 -27.56 -93.53 -13.18
CA SER A 88 -26.12 -93.78 -13.31
C SER A 88 -25.53 -94.59 -12.15
N SER A 89 -26.15 -94.57 -10.96
CA SER A 89 -25.78 -95.50 -9.88
C SER A 89 -26.19 -96.94 -10.19
N LEU A 90 -27.37 -97.15 -10.80
CA LEU A 90 -27.85 -98.47 -11.24
C LEU A 90 -27.01 -98.99 -12.43
N GLU A 91 -26.67 -98.13 -13.40
CA GLU A 91 -25.75 -98.44 -14.49
C GLU A 91 -24.35 -98.79 -13.97
N SER A 92 -23.88 -98.11 -12.92
CA SER A 92 -22.61 -98.44 -12.25
C SER A 92 -22.67 -99.80 -11.53
N ILE A 93 -23.80 -100.13 -10.89
CA ILE A 93 -24.04 -101.44 -10.26
C ILE A 93 -24.07 -102.56 -11.32
N ILE A 94 -24.76 -102.34 -12.45
CA ILE A 94 -24.80 -103.27 -13.58
C ILE A 94 -23.40 -103.45 -14.20
N SER A 95 -22.61 -102.38 -14.28
CA SER A 95 -21.23 -102.39 -14.80
C SER A 95 -20.20 -103.05 -13.87
N GLN A 96 -20.59 -103.44 -12.64
CA GLN A 96 -19.69 -104.03 -11.64
C GLN A 96 -19.91 -105.54 -11.40
N GLN A 97 -20.79 -106.20 -12.15
CA GLN A 97 -20.91 -107.67 -12.10
C GLN A 97 -20.03 -108.38 -13.16
N PRO A 98 -19.13 -109.30 -12.76
CA PRO A 98 -18.30 -110.05 -13.71
C PRO A 98 -19.05 -111.22 -14.35
N GLN A 99 -18.67 -111.56 -15.59
CA GLN A 99 -19.18 -112.74 -16.29
C GLN A 99 -18.82 -114.04 -15.56
N ILE A 100 -19.80 -114.93 -15.37
CA ILE A 100 -19.55 -116.36 -15.13
C ILE A 100 -20.02 -117.13 -16.36
N VAL A 101 -19.07 -117.77 -17.04
CA VAL A 101 -19.32 -118.70 -18.13
C VAL A 101 -19.60 -120.09 -17.54
N LEU A 102 -20.61 -120.78 -18.08
CA LEU A 102 -20.61 -122.23 -18.16
C LEU A 102 -20.67 -122.66 -19.63
N ARG A 103 -20.01 -123.78 -19.93
CA ARG A 103 -19.59 -124.22 -21.27
C ARG A 103 -19.86 -125.73 -21.41
N GLU A 104 -19.78 -126.21 -22.65
CA GLU A 104 -20.04 -127.59 -23.07
C GLU A 104 -21.54 -128.01 -22.93
N ASP A 105 -22.07 -128.91 -23.77
CA ASP A 105 -21.37 -129.95 -24.55
C ASP A 105 -22.05 -130.33 -25.89
N ILE A 106 -21.37 -131.17 -26.70
CA ILE A 106 -21.89 -132.01 -27.81
C ILE A 106 -22.39 -131.27 -29.08
N ASN A 107 -21.42 -130.81 -29.88
CA ASN A 107 -20.96 -131.38 -31.18
C ASN A 107 -21.89 -132.34 -32.00
N VAL A 108 -21.50 -132.62 -33.27
CA VAL A 108 -21.94 -133.74 -34.18
C VAL A 108 -22.95 -133.43 -35.32
N LEU A 109 -22.41 -132.88 -36.43
CA LEU A 109 -22.50 -133.36 -37.84
C LEU A 109 -23.43 -132.76 -38.95
N TYR A 110 -22.81 -132.72 -40.15
CA TYR A 110 -23.26 -132.57 -41.57
C TYR A 110 -24.40 -131.59 -41.95
N SER A 111 -24.28 -130.56 -42.81
CA SER A 111 -23.45 -130.21 -44.02
C SER A 111 -23.91 -130.77 -45.38
N TYR A 112 -24.46 -129.89 -46.26
CA TYR A 112 -24.26 -129.81 -47.74
C TYR A 112 -24.86 -128.45 -48.23
N ARG A 113 -24.07 -127.45 -48.65
CA ARG A 113 -23.62 -127.11 -50.03
C ARG A 113 -24.75 -127.10 -51.10
N PHE A 114 -25.08 -126.00 -51.80
CA PHE A 114 -24.30 -125.01 -52.60
C PHE A 114 -24.21 -125.38 -54.09
N LEU A 115 -25.00 -124.70 -54.95
CA LEU A 115 -24.55 -124.09 -56.22
C LEU A 115 -25.66 -123.24 -56.89
N GLU A 116 -25.28 -122.47 -57.91
CA GLU A 116 -26.03 -121.40 -58.59
C GLU A 116 -26.99 -121.90 -59.70
N ALA A 117 -28.04 -121.12 -60.02
CA ALA A 117 -28.41 -120.78 -61.40
C ALA A 117 -29.55 -119.73 -61.52
N SER A 118 -29.29 -118.65 -62.25
CA SER A 118 -30.15 -117.92 -63.20
C SER A 118 -31.66 -117.66 -63.00
N LEU A 119 -32.02 -116.37 -63.13
CA LEU A 119 -33.27 -115.80 -63.71
C LEU A 119 -34.60 -115.96 -62.94
N GLY A 120 -35.36 -114.85 -62.80
CA GLY A 120 -36.73 -114.89 -62.26
C GLY A 120 -37.34 -113.55 -61.83
N SER A 121 -37.72 -112.71 -62.81
CA SER A 121 -38.72 -111.62 -62.76
C SER A 121 -39.33 -111.14 -61.43
N SER A 122 -39.29 -109.82 -61.22
CA SER A 122 -40.25 -109.08 -60.38
C SER A 122 -41.67 -109.06 -60.98
N SER A 123 -42.64 -108.67 -60.14
CA SER A 123 -44.04 -108.25 -60.40
C SER A 123 -44.39 -107.84 -61.85
N ILE A 124 -45.45 -108.42 -62.43
CA ILE A 124 -46.80 -107.79 -62.61
C ILE A 124 -46.70 -106.52 -63.49
N GLU A 125 -47.26 -106.46 -64.70
CA GLU A 125 -48.70 -106.59 -65.00
C GLU A 125 -49.01 -107.00 -66.47
N GLU A 126 -50.30 -107.21 -66.77
CA GLU A 126 -50.98 -107.34 -68.08
C GLU A 126 -50.73 -108.53 -69.06
N ASP A 127 -51.89 -109.07 -69.50
CA ASP A 127 -52.26 -109.67 -70.79
C ASP A 127 -52.25 -111.22 -71.03
N VAL A 128 -53.22 -111.62 -71.87
CA VAL A 128 -53.57 -112.93 -72.46
C VAL A 128 -53.84 -114.09 -71.50
N GLY A 129 -55.03 -114.70 -71.65
CA GLY A 129 -55.41 -115.91 -70.92
C GLY A 129 -55.20 -117.21 -71.71
N GLY A 130 -55.16 -118.32 -70.98
CA GLY A 130 -55.62 -119.62 -71.51
C GLY A 130 -54.58 -120.66 -71.90
N GLU A 131 -53.76 -121.16 -70.95
CA GLU A 131 -53.19 -122.51 -71.11
C GLU A 131 -53.03 -123.31 -69.79
N SER A 132 -54.17 -123.62 -69.15
CA SER A 132 -54.27 -124.71 -68.15
C SER A 132 -55.60 -125.48 -68.23
N GLN A 133 -56.32 -125.34 -69.34
CA GLN A 133 -57.60 -126.00 -69.60
C GLN A 133 -57.46 -127.39 -70.27
N LEU A 134 -56.22 -127.81 -70.57
CA LEU A 134 -55.91 -129.04 -71.31
C LEU A 134 -55.62 -130.28 -70.43
N LEU A 135 -55.24 -130.11 -69.15
CA LEU A 135 -54.93 -131.24 -68.27
C LEU A 135 -56.14 -131.75 -67.46
N ILE A 136 -57.09 -130.85 -67.16
CA ILE A 136 -58.35 -131.19 -66.45
C ILE A 136 -59.40 -131.80 -67.41
N THR A 137 -59.25 -131.59 -68.71
CA THR A 137 -60.15 -132.14 -69.75
C THR A 137 -59.80 -133.58 -70.14
N ASP A 138 -58.51 -133.94 -70.24
CA ASP A 138 -58.07 -135.32 -70.54
C ASP A 138 -58.55 -136.35 -69.51
N LEU A 139 -58.55 -136.00 -68.21
CA LEU A 139 -59.05 -136.88 -67.14
C LEU A 139 -60.58 -137.03 -67.13
N ARG A 140 -61.35 -136.10 -67.72
CA ARG A 140 -62.81 -136.24 -67.88
C ARG A 140 -63.19 -137.21 -68.99
N ILE A 141 -62.39 -137.29 -70.06
CA ILE A 141 -62.66 -138.19 -71.20
C ILE A 141 -62.43 -139.66 -70.81
N LYS A 142 -61.45 -139.93 -69.93
CA LYS A 142 -61.07 -141.30 -69.53
C LYS A 142 -62.06 -142.01 -68.60
N LEU A 143 -63.01 -141.31 -67.96
CA LEU A 143 -64.12 -141.94 -67.22
C LEU A 143 -65.30 -142.33 -68.12
N ALA A 144 -65.63 -141.50 -69.13
CA ALA A 144 -66.80 -141.69 -69.99
C ALA A 144 -66.79 -142.99 -70.83
N MET A 145 -65.61 -143.65 -70.94
CA MET A 145 -65.42 -144.90 -71.67
C MET A 145 -65.73 -146.17 -70.86
N LYS A 146 -66.29 -146.09 -69.64
CA LYS A 146 -66.74 -147.26 -68.88
C LYS A 146 -68.25 -147.40 -68.67
N ASP A 147 -69.00 -146.29 -68.58
CA ASP A 147 -70.47 -146.37 -68.38
C ASP A 147 -71.25 -146.83 -69.62
N THR A 148 -70.69 -146.69 -70.81
CA THR A 148 -71.29 -147.18 -72.07
C THR A 148 -71.24 -148.71 -72.24
N GLU A 149 -70.50 -149.41 -71.37
CA GLU A 149 -70.39 -150.88 -71.40
C GLU A 149 -71.38 -151.57 -70.44
N ILE A 150 -71.80 -150.89 -69.36
CA ILE A 150 -72.69 -151.46 -68.33
C ILE A 150 -74.19 -151.24 -68.62
N GLN A 151 -74.54 -150.32 -69.53
CA GLN A 151 -75.92 -150.21 -70.09
C GLN A 151 -76.23 -151.26 -71.18
N LYS A 152 -75.29 -152.15 -71.55
CA LYS A 152 -75.49 -153.17 -72.61
C LYS A 152 -75.80 -154.59 -72.13
N LEU A 153 -75.77 -154.84 -70.81
CA LEU A 153 -76.01 -156.17 -70.22
C LEU A 153 -76.97 -156.14 -69.00
N LYS A 154 -78.09 -155.40 -69.11
CA LYS A 154 -79.19 -155.53 -68.13
C LYS A 154 -80.62 -155.44 -68.70
N SER A 155 -80.76 -155.59 -70.01
CA SER A 155 -82.05 -155.78 -70.70
C SER A 155 -82.27 -157.24 -71.16
N LYS A 156 -81.59 -158.20 -70.52
CA LYS A 156 -81.75 -159.64 -70.79
C LYS A 156 -81.48 -160.48 -69.53
N LEU A 157 -82.39 -161.42 -69.28
CA LEU A 157 -82.32 -162.51 -68.29
C LEU A 157 -82.44 -162.17 -66.78
N MET A 158 -83.68 -161.89 -66.35
CA MET A 158 -84.26 -162.41 -65.10
C MET A 158 -85.76 -162.65 -65.33
N LEU A 159 -86.37 -163.75 -64.89
CA LEU A 159 -86.19 -165.12 -65.39
C LEU A 159 -87.52 -165.90 -65.20
N ASP A 160 -87.96 -166.59 -66.26
CA ASP A 160 -88.89 -167.73 -66.30
C ASP A 160 -90.35 -167.72 -65.74
N LYS A 161 -91.25 -168.08 -66.69
CA LYS A 161 -92.27 -169.14 -66.59
C LYS A 161 -93.30 -169.09 -65.44
N ALA A 162 -94.40 -168.40 -65.71
CA ALA A 162 -95.72 -168.94 -65.36
C ALA A 162 -96.17 -169.95 -66.45
N SER A 163 -96.19 -171.26 -66.14
CA SER A 163 -96.87 -172.29 -66.95
C SER A 163 -96.97 -173.60 -66.17
N GLN A 164 -98.20 -174.11 -66.02
CA GLN A 164 -98.56 -175.36 -65.33
C GLN A 164 -98.26 -175.38 -63.81
N HIS A 165 -99.09 -175.98 -62.94
CA HIS A 165 -100.35 -176.68 -63.18
C HIS A 165 -101.54 -176.00 -62.47
N LEU A 166 -102.57 -175.69 -63.26
CA LEU A 166 -103.94 -175.83 -62.77
C LEU A 166 -104.27 -177.33 -62.79
N SER A 167 -104.75 -177.84 -61.66
CA SER A 167 -105.95 -178.67 -61.63
C SER A 167 -106.59 -178.46 -60.27
N LEU A 168 -107.78 -177.88 -60.23
CA LEU A 168 -108.56 -177.84 -59.00
C LEU A 168 -109.00 -179.27 -58.64
N ASN A 169 -108.97 -179.58 -57.34
CA ASN A 169 -109.91 -180.53 -56.77
C ASN A 169 -111.26 -179.81 -56.55
N ASN A 170 -112.33 -180.58 -56.33
CA ASN A 170 -113.74 -180.19 -56.45
C ASN A 170 -114.19 -180.17 -57.93
N GLN A 171 -115.35 -180.72 -58.29
CA GLN A 171 -116.60 -180.80 -57.51
C GLN A 171 -117.44 -182.01 -57.99
N ASN A 172 -118.33 -182.51 -57.11
CA ASN A 172 -119.57 -183.24 -57.46
C ASN A 172 -119.41 -184.67 -58.10
N GLN A 173 -120.33 -185.63 -57.95
CA GLN A 173 -121.66 -185.64 -57.31
C GLN A 173 -122.10 -187.09 -56.93
N GLU A 174 -122.93 -187.22 -55.88
CA GLU A 174 -124.05 -188.20 -55.71
C GLU A 174 -123.84 -189.75 -55.70
N GLY A 175 -124.81 -190.45 -55.07
CA GLY A 175 -124.93 -191.93 -54.99
C GLY A 175 -124.13 -192.58 -53.83
N SER A 176 -124.65 -193.38 -52.89
CA SER A 176 -125.85 -194.25 -52.79
C SER A 176 -125.96 -195.26 -53.95
N THR A 177 -126.21 -196.57 -53.74
CA THR A 177 -127.13 -197.23 -52.80
C THR A 177 -126.74 -198.71 -52.46
N LEU A 178 -127.44 -199.31 -51.46
CA LEU A 178 -127.86 -200.73 -51.25
C LEU A 178 -126.88 -201.91 -51.53
N HIS A 179 -126.91 -203.07 -50.85
CA HIS A 179 -127.95 -203.93 -50.24
C HIS A 179 -128.73 -204.84 -51.21
N ASP A 180 -129.27 -205.93 -50.64
CA ASP A 180 -129.98 -207.07 -51.25
C ASP A 180 -129.12 -208.12 -52.01
N VAL A 181 -129.32 -209.45 -51.83
CA VAL A 181 -130.31 -210.17 -51.00
C VAL A 181 -129.80 -211.54 -50.48
N GLN A 182 -130.43 -212.08 -49.42
CA GLN A 182 -130.46 -213.51 -49.08
C GLN A 182 -131.82 -214.12 -49.44
N VAL A 183 -131.89 -215.01 -50.44
CA VAL A 183 -133.00 -215.92 -50.80
C VAL A 183 -132.31 -217.15 -51.43
N GLU A 184 -132.53 -218.43 -51.07
CA GLU A 184 -133.67 -219.30 -51.46
C GLU A 184 -133.93 -219.35 -53.00
N LEU A 185 -134.43 -220.41 -53.64
CA LEU A 185 -134.58 -221.84 -53.27
C LEU A 185 -134.65 -222.68 -54.57
N LEU A 186 -134.05 -223.88 -54.58
CA LEU A 186 -134.29 -225.02 -55.51
C LEU A 186 -134.58 -224.77 -57.01
N ASN A 187 -133.65 -225.23 -57.87
CA ASN A 187 -133.72 -226.54 -58.56
C ASN A 187 -132.41 -226.78 -59.35
N PHE A 188 -131.88 -227.99 -59.54
CA PHE A 188 -132.58 -229.24 -59.88
C PHE A 188 -132.07 -230.47 -59.08
N ILE A 189 -133.00 -231.09 -58.33
CA ILE A 189 -133.18 -232.55 -58.10
C ILE A 189 -131.96 -233.43 -57.67
N LYS A 190 -131.87 -233.66 -56.34
CA LYS A 190 -132.07 -234.95 -55.59
C LYS A 190 -131.46 -236.30 -56.05
N LYS A 191 -131.12 -237.11 -55.01
CA LYS A 191 -130.91 -238.58 -54.92
C LYS A 191 -129.54 -239.14 -55.41
N SER A 192 -128.95 -240.18 -54.79
CA SER A 192 -129.32 -240.93 -53.56
C SER A 192 -128.17 -241.83 -53.00
N GLN A 193 -128.24 -242.13 -51.70
CA GLN A 193 -127.79 -243.39 -51.05
C GLN A 193 -126.32 -243.84 -51.20
N LYS A 194 -125.39 -243.24 -50.44
CA LYS A 194 -124.33 -243.91 -49.63
C LYS A 194 -123.45 -242.87 -48.92
N GLU A 195 -122.97 -243.21 -47.72
CA GLU A 195 -122.32 -242.28 -46.79
C GLU A 195 -120.80 -242.55 -46.59
N GLU A 196 -120.17 -241.75 -45.71
CA GLU A 196 -118.94 -242.10 -44.98
C GLU A 196 -117.56 -242.07 -45.71
N ARG A 197 -117.37 -241.32 -46.81
CA ARG A 197 -116.04 -241.23 -47.49
C ARG A 197 -115.54 -239.86 -48.00
N LYS A 198 -116.19 -238.72 -47.72
CA LYS A 198 -115.86 -237.42 -48.36
C LYS A 198 -115.09 -236.38 -47.54
N PHE A 199 -114.55 -236.71 -46.37
CA PHE A 199 -114.01 -235.71 -45.43
C PHE A 199 -112.49 -235.43 -45.50
N GLN A 200 -111.75 -235.97 -46.48
CA GLN A 200 -110.27 -235.96 -46.48
C GLN A 200 -109.58 -235.10 -47.56
N GLU A 201 -110.31 -234.36 -48.40
CA GLU A 201 -109.72 -233.68 -49.58
C GLU A 201 -109.74 -232.13 -49.55
N LEU A 202 -110.47 -231.49 -48.61
CA LEU A 202 -110.73 -230.03 -48.66
C LEU A 202 -109.85 -229.16 -47.74
N GLU A 203 -109.17 -229.74 -46.76
CA GLU A 203 -108.43 -229.00 -45.73
C GLU A 203 -107.21 -228.17 -46.22
N PRO A 204 -106.37 -228.61 -47.19
CA PRO A 204 -105.12 -227.89 -47.49
C PRO A 204 -105.31 -226.55 -48.24
N ILE A 205 -106.47 -226.31 -48.86
CA ILE A 205 -106.70 -225.11 -49.69
C ILE A 205 -106.93 -223.86 -48.83
N LEU A 206 -107.65 -223.98 -47.70
CA LEU A 206 -107.95 -222.86 -46.81
C LEU A 206 -106.67 -222.28 -46.18
N SER A 207 -105.70 -223.14 -45.85
CA SER A 207 -104.40 -222.75 -45.27
C SER A 207 -103.59 -221.79 -46.16
N GLN A 208 -103.76 -221.85 -47.49
CA GLN A 208 -103.02 -221.01 -48.42
C GLN A 208 -103.56 -219.58 -48.51
N LEU A 209 -104.89 -219.41 -48.51
CA LEU A 209 -105.53 -218.09 -48.54
C LEU A 209 -105.28 -217.29 -47.25
N GLU A 210 -105.17 -217.98 -46.11
CA GLU A 210 -104.86 -217.38 -44.82
C GLU A 210 -103.48 -216.68 -44.82
N LYS A 211 -102.49 -217.25 -45.52
CA LYS A 211 -101.15 -216.66 -45.67
C LYS A 211 -101.13 -215.43 -46.58
N GLU A 212 -101.86 -215.46 -47.69
CA GLU A 212 -101.97 -214.33 -48.63
C GLU A 212 -102.57 -213.09 -47.91
N ARG A 213 -103.59 -213.31 -47.07
CA ARG A 213 -104.21 -212.27 -46.22
C ARG A 213 -103.23 -211.60 -45.26
N GLN A 214 -102.39 -212.38 -44.58
CA GLN A 214 -101.35 -211.85 -43.68
C GLN A 214 -100.30 -211.03 -44.44
N LYS A 215 -99.85 -211.51 -45.61
CA LYS A 215 -98.83 -210.83 -46.43
C LYS A 215 -99.26 -209.41 -46.83
N HIS A 216 -100.49 -209.24 -47.31
CA HIS A 216 -101.00 -207.91 -47.69
C HIS A 216 -101.19 -206.97 -46.50
N THR A 217 -101.55 -207.51 -45.32
CA THR A 217 -101.71 -206.70 -44.10
C THR A 217 -100.39 -206.02 -43.70
N GLY A 218 -99.26 -206.71 -43.83
CA GLY A 218 -97.93 -206.14 -43.56
C GLY A 218 -97.55 -204.98 -44.49
N GLN A 219 -97.91 -205.06 -45.78
CA GLN A 219 -97.59 -204.04 -46.77
C GLN A 219 -98.32 -202.70 -46.50
N VAL A 220 -99.55 -202.76 -45.97
CA VAL A 220 -100.33 -201.56 -45.61
C VAL A 220 -99.65 -200.78 -44.48
N VAL A 221 -99.18 -201.49 -43.45
CA VAL A 221 -98.50 -200.87 -42.29
C VAL A 221 -97.18 -200.20 -42.72
N GLU A 222 -96.41 -200.83 -43.60
CA GLU A 222 -95.15 -200.27 -44.11
C GLU A 222 -95.35 -198.97 -44.92
N LEU A 223 -96.43 -198.89 -45.69
CA LEU A 223 -96.80 -197.68 -46.45
C LEU A 223 -97.30 -196.55 -45.53
N GLN A 224 -98.06 -196.88 -44.48
CA GLN A 224 -98.51 -195.88 -43.50
C GLN A 224 -97.35 -195.26 -42.72
N ALA A 225 -96.33 -196.05 -42.34
CA ALA A 225 -95.13 -195.53 -41.70
C ALA A 225 -94.40 -194.50 -42.58
N LYS A 226 -94.17 -194.82 -43.86
CA LYS A 226 -93.51 -193.93 -44.83
C LYS A 226 -94.28 -192.65 -45.10
N LEU A 227 -95.62 -192.69 -45.05
CA LEU A 227 -96.44 -191.48 -45.15
C LEU A 227 -96.20 -190.55 -43.95
N THR A 228 -96.23 -191.08 -42.72
CA THR A 228 -96.00 -190.28 -41.51
C THR A 228 -94.59 -189.68 -41.45
N GLU A 229 -93.58 -190.40 -41.95
CA GLU A 229 -92.21 -189.89 -42.06
C GLU A 229 -92.14 -188.64 -42.96
N ALA A 230 -92.70 -188.71 -44.17
CA ALA A 230 -92.76 -187.59 -45.11
C ALA A 230 -93.53 -186.37 -44.57
N GLU A 231 -94.62 -186.58 -43.81
CA GLU A 231 -95.38 -185.51 -43.17
C GLU A 231 -94.55 -184.76 -42.11
N THR A 232 -93.66 -185.45 -41.38
CA THR A 232 -92.73 -184.81 -40.44
C THR A 232 -91.62 -184.03 -41.15
N GLU A 233 -91.07 -184.53 -42.27
CA GLU A 233 -90.07 -183.81 -43.06
C GLU A 233 -90.63 -182.48 -43.60
N ILE A 234 -91.82 -182.52 -44.20
CA ILE A 234 -92.52 -181.32 -44.73
C ILE A 234 -92.73 -180.28 -43.61
N SER A 235 -93.11 -180.74 -42.42
CA SER A 235 -93.29 -179.87 -41.24
C SER A 235 -91.97 -179.22 -40.78
N SER A 236 -90.86 -179.97 -40.84
CA SER A 236 -89.52 -179.44 -40.52
C SER A 236 -89.04 -178.40 -41.54
N LEU A 237 -89.27 -178.64 -42.84
CA LEU A 237 -88.89 -177.74 -43.92
C LEU A 237 -89.68 -176.43 -43.88
N LYS A 238 -91.00 -176.51 -43.62
CA LYS A 238 -91.86 -175.34 -43.43
C LYS A 238 -91.35 -174.44 -42.28
N THR A 239 -90.91 -175.07 -41.18
CA THR A 239 -90.35 -174.37 -40.01
C THR A 239 -89.01 -173.69 -40.33
N ARG A 240 -88.10 -174.36 -41.05
CA ARG A 240 -86.85 -173.74 -41.54
C ARG A 240 -87.13 -172.58 -42.50
N MET A 241 -88.15 -172.69 -43.35
CA MET A 241 -88.47 -171.64 -44.31
C MET A 241 -88.95 -170.36 -43.60
N THR A 242 -89.83 -170.47 -42.59
CA THR A 242 -90.22 -169.32 -41.77
C THR A 242 -89.04 -168.71 -40.99
N GLN A 243 -88.15 -169.53 -40.42
CA GLN A 243 -86.93 -169.01 -39.76
C GLN A 243 -86.05 -168.20 -40.74
N ARG A 244 -85.91 -168.68 -41.98
CA ARG A 244 -85.08 -168.03 -43.00
C ARG A 244 -85.71 -166.72 -43.51
N THR A 245 -87.03 -166.65 -43.62
CA THR A 245 -87.75 -165.40 -43.90
C THR A 245 -87.50 -164.36 -42.81
N ASN A 246 -87.61 -164.73 -41.54
CA ASN A 246 -87.36 -163.82 -40.41
C ASN A 246 -85.91 -163.30 -40.42
N GLN A 247 -84.93 -164.15 -40.72
CA GLN A 247 -83.52 -163.73 -40.85
C GLN A 247 -83.32 -162.70 -41.97
N PHE A 248 -83.97 -162.87 -43.12
CA PHE A 248 -83.91 -161.89 -44.20
C PHE A 248 -84.56 -160.56 -43.82
N GLN A 249 -85.66 -160.58 -43.06
CA GLN A 249 -86.30 -159.35 -42.59
C GLN A 249 -85.39 -158.57 -41.63
N VAL A 250 -84.77 -159.23 -40.64
CA VAL A 250 -83.82 -158.58 -39.71
C VAL A 250 -82.64 -157.94 -40.46
N ILE A 251 -82.04 -158.66 -41.42
CA ILE A 251 -80.94 -158.12 -42.25
C ILE A 251 -81.41 -156.92 -43.10
N GLN A 252 -82.66 -156.91 -43.56
CA GLN A 252 -83.22 -155.77 -44.29
C GLN A 252 -83.45 -154.56 -43.37
N GLU A 253 -83.87 -154.77 -42.13
CA GLU A 253 -84.05 -153.72 -41.12
C GLU A 253 -82.68 -153.14 -40.69
N GLU A 254 -81.68 -153.97 -40.42
CA GLU A 254 -80.28 -153.57 -40.14
C GLU A 254 -79.68 -152.73 -41.28
N LEU A 255 -79.89 -153.13 -42.54
CA LEU A 255 -79.39 -152.39 -43.70
C LEU A 255 -80.06 -151.01 -43.87
N LEU A 256 -81.34 -150.87 -43.50
CA LEU A 256 -82.05 -149.59 -43.51
C LEU A 256 -81.56 -148.67 -42.38
N GLU A 257 -81.31 -149.22 -41.20
CA GLU A 257 -80.72 -148.47 -40.07
C GLU A 257 -79.31 -147.97 -40.40
N LYS A 258 -78.45 -148.81 -40.97
CA LYS A 258 -77.10 -148.41 -41.41
C LYS A 258 -77.10 -147.39 -42.55
N ALA A 259 -78.09 -147.45 -43.44
CA ALA A 259 -78.29 -146.39 -44.45
C ALA A 259 -78.68 -145.07 -43.80
N ALA A 260 -79.58 -145.07 -42.80
CA ALA A 260 -79.98 -143.87 -42.07
C ALA A 260 -78.79 -143.24 -41.32
N GLU A 261 -78.04 -144.02 -40.52
CA GLU A 261 -76.80 -143.59 -39.85
C GLU A 261 -75.82 -142.92 -40.82
N THR A 262 -75.62 -143.52 -41.99
CA THR A 262 -74.71 -142.99 -43.02
C THR A 262 -75.18 -141.61 -43.52
N THR A 263 -76.48 -141.43 -43.77
CA THR A 263 -77.02 -140.11 -44.20
C THR A 263 -76.98 -139.04 -43.12
N ASP A 264 -77.00 -139.42 -41.84
CA ASP A 264 -76.84 -138.51 -40.71
C ASP A 264 -75.37 -138.07 -40.57
N LEU A 265 -74.42 -139.02 -40.66
CA LEU A 265 -72.98 -138.74 -40.67
C LEU A 265 -72.57 -137.87 -41.86
N GLU A 266 -73.12 -138.09 -43.06
CA GLU A 266 -72.93 -137.19 -44.21
C GLU A 266 -73.39 -135.75 -43.91
N ARG A 267 -74.50 -135.59 -43.17
CA ARG A 267 -75.08 -134.29 -42.84
C ARG A 267 -74.26 -133.57 -41.79
N GLU A 268 -73.69 -134.31 -40.83
CA GLU A 268 -72.71 -133.81 -39.87
C GLU A 268 -71.41 -133.39 -40.56
N LEU A 269 -70.88 -134.20 -41.48
CA LEU A 269 -69.69 -133.89 -42.27
C LEU A 269 -69.89 -132.59 -43.07
N LYS A 270 -71.01 -132.44 -43.78
CA LYS A 270 -71.35 -131.22 -44.53
C LYS A 270 -71.44 -129.99 -43.62
N LYS A 271 -72.02 -130.11 -42.42
CA LYS A 271 -71.97 -129.04 -41.39
C LYS A 271 -70.52 -128.71 -40.99
N LYS A 272 -69.68 -129.72 -40.72
CA LYS A 272 -68.28 -129.52 -40.31
C LYS A 272 -67.43 -128.87 -41.39
N CYS A 273 -67.57 -129.26 -42.65
CA CYS A 273 -66.93 -128.56 -43.78
C CYS A 273 -67.35 -127.09 -43.87
N SER A 274 -68.64 -126.78 -43.65
CA SER A 274 -69.09 -125.37 -43.62
C SER A 274 -68.52 -124.57 -42.43
N GLN A 275 -68.32 -125.22 -41.27
CA GLN A 275 -67.67 -124.59 -40.11
C GLN A 275 -66.18 -124.36 -40.34
N LEU A 276 -65.48 -125.31 -40.98
CA LEU A 276 -64.08 -125.15 -41.38
C LEU A 276 -63.90 -123.98 -42.35
N SER A 277 -64.71 -123.90 -43.41
CA SER A 277 -64.59 -122.82 -44.41
C SER A 277 -64.81 -121.41 -43.83
N ILE A 278 -65.66 -121.27 -42.80
CA ILE A 278 -65.82 -120.01 -42.05
C ILE A 278 -64.57 -119.70 -41.21
N LEU A 279 -63.98 -120.71 -40.57
CA LEU A 279 -62.77 -120.55 -39.75
C LEU A 279 -61.53 -120.27 -40.61
N GLU A 280 -61.39 -120.94 -41.76
CA GLU A 280 -60.34 -120.70 -42.77
C GLU A 280 -60.38 -119.23 -43.19
N LYS A 281 -61.55 -118.71 -43.58
CA LYS A 281 -61.69 -117.28 -43.92
C LYS A 281 -61.36 -116.36 -42.73
N GLN A 282 -61.82 -116.68 -41.51
CA GLN A 282 -61.48 -115.86 -40.33
C GLN A 282 -59.99 -115.88 -39.98
N ILE A 283 -59.26 -116.93 -40.35
CA ILE A 283 -57.80 -117.01 -40.20
C ILE A 283 -57.13 -116.18 -41.30
N GLU A 284 -57.63 -116.23 -42.54
CA GLU A 284 -57.13 -115.42 -43.67
C GLU A 284 -57.34 -113.92 -43.42
N ASP A 285 -58.56 -113.49 -43.05
CA ASP A 285 -58.89 -112.11 -42.68
C ASP A 285 -57.96 -111.61 -41.54
N LYS A 286 -57.69 -112.45 -40.53
CA LYS A 286 -56.75 -112.14 -39.44
C LYS A 286 -55.28 -112.12 -39.86
N THR A 287 -54.90 -112.93 -40.85
CA THR A 287 -53.53 -112.97 -41.38
C THR A 287 -53.25 -111.70 -42.19
N ILE A 288 -54.24 -111.20 -42.94
CA ILE A 288 -54.18 -109.92 -43.65
C ILE A 288 -54.14 -108.74 -42.66
N ALA A 289 -54.92 -108.80 -41.57
CA ALA A 289 -54.84 -107.80 -40.50
C ALA A 289 -53.47 -107.83 -39.79
N ALA A 290 -52.90 -109.01 -39.54
CA ALA A 290 -51.59 -109.16 -38.94
C ALA A 290 -50.47 -108.63 -39.86
N SER A 291 -50.47 -108.98 -41.15
CA SER A 291 -49.44 -108.53 -42.09
C SER A 291 -49.49 -107.02 -42.35
N SER A 292 -50.69 -106.42 -42.46
CA SER A 292 -50.84 -104.96 -42.55
C SER A 292 -50.39 -104.25 -41.26
N SER A 293 -50.65 -104.82 -40.08
CA SER A 293 -50.11 -104.27 -38.82
C SER A 293 -48.58 -104.37 -38.74
N ALA A 294 -47.98 -105.46 -39.22
CA ALA A 294 -46.53 -105.63 -39.28
C ALA A 294 -45.87 -104.66 -40.27
N ALA A 295 -46.49 -104.43 -41.44
CA ALA A 295 -46.05 -103.40 -42.38
C ALA A 295 -46.06 -102.00 -41.74
N ARG A 296 -47.13 -101.63 -41.03
CA ARG A 296 -47.20 -100.32 -40.36
C ARG A 296 -46.22 -100.20 -39.18
N ILE A 297 -45.84 -101.29 -38.52
CA ILE A 297 -44.76 -101.29 -37.54
C ILE A 297 -43.41 -100.99 -38.22
N ILE A 298 -43.09 -101.64 -39.34
CA ILE A 298 -41.86 -101.39 -40.10
C ILE A 298 -41.79 -99.93 -40.61
N GLU A 299 -42.90 -99.38 -41.09
CA GLU A 299 -42.99 -97.96 -41.45
C GLU A 299 -42.68 -97.05 -40.26
N LEU A 300 -43.26 -97.31 -39.08
CA LEU A 300 -43.02 -96.53 -37.86
C LEU A 300 -41.59 -96.69 -37.32
N GLU A 301 -40.98 -97.87 -37.45
CA GLU A 301 -39.58 -98.11 -37.12
C GLU A 301 -38.65 -97.32 -38.05
N GLN A 302 -38.97 -97.23 -39.35
CA GLN A 302 -38.22 -96.39 -40.29
C GLN A 302 -38.42 -94.89 -40.01
N GLU A 303 -39.67 -94.43 -39.81
CA GLU A 303 -39.97 -93.04 -39.42
C GLU A 303 -39.18 -92.65 -38.15
N LEU A 304 -39.13 -93.52 -37.14
CA LEU A 304 -38.39 -93.31 -35.90
C LEU A 304 -36.87 -93.29 -36.12
N LEU A 305 -36.33 -94.19 -36.95
CA LEU A 305 -34.90 -94.22 -37.29
C LEU A 305 -34.47 -92.96 -38.08
N GLU A 306 -35.29 -92.48 -39.01
CA GLU A 306 -35.06 -91.21 -39.71
C GLU A 306 -35.11 -90.01 -38.76
N LYS A 307 -36.04 -90.00 -37.79
CA LYS A 307 -36.10 -88.97 -36.75
C LYS A 307 -34.90 -89.02 -35.81
N ASN A 308 -34.44 -90.21 -35.42
CA ASN A 308 -33.25 -90.38 -34.59
C ASN A 308 -31.98 -89.87 -35.31
N ASN A 309 -31.84 -90.17 -36.61
CA ASN A 309 -30.76 -89.62 -37.44
C ASN A 309 -30.84 -88.08 -37.57
N GLN A 310 -32.05 -87.51 -37.66
CA GLN A 310 -32.24 -86.05 -37.62
C GLN A 310 -31.80 -85.45 -36.28
N ILE A 311 -32.16 -86.07 -35.15
CA ILE A 311 -31.73 -85.66 -33.80
C ILE A 311 -30.20 -85.69 -33.67
N LEU A 312 -29.55 -86.82 -33.99
CA LEU A 312 -28.09 -86.97 -33.95
C LEU A 312 -27.36 -85.92 -34.83
N SER A 313 -27.96 -85.52 -35.97
CA SER A 313 -27.40 -84.47 -36.82
C SER A 313 -27.52 -83.08 -36.20
N LEU A 314 -28.61 -82.80 -35.49
CA LEU A 314 -28.84 -81.53 -34.79
C LEU A 314 -27.96 -81.44 -33.53
N GLU A 315 -27.85 -82.51 -32.75
CA GLU A 315 -26.94 -82.60 -31.59
C GLU A 315 -25.49 -82.33 -32.01
N LYS A 316 -25.03 -82.95 -33.10
CA LYS A 316 -23.69 -82.70 -33.65
C LYS A 316 -23.48 -81.24 -34.07
N ASN A 317 -24.48 -80.62 -34.68
CA ASN A 317 -24.41 -79.22 -35.07
C ASN A 317 -24.41 -78.29 -33.85
N ILE A 318 -25.27 -78.53 -32.86
CA ILE A 318 -25.34 -77.78 -31.60
C ILE A 318 -24.02 -77.86 -30.83
N ASN A 319 -23.42 -79.06 -30.73
CA ASN A 319 -22.12 -79.25 -30.09
C ASN A 319 -21.02 -78.48 -30.81
N LYS A 320 -20.99 -78.49 -32.15
CA LYS A 320 -20.01 -77.71 -32.93
C LYS A 320 -20.20 -76.20 -32.74
N GLU A 321 -21.43 -75.69 -32.82
CA GLU A 321 -21.71 -74.27 -32.56
C GLU A 321 -21.33 -73.88 -31.11
N HIS A 322 -21.50 -74.79 -30.14
CA HIS A 322 -21.05 -74.57 -28.76
C HIS A 322 -19.52 -74.54 -28.64
N GLU A 323 -18.79 -75.41 -29.35
CA GLU A 323 -17.32 -75.36 -29.47
C GLU A 323 -16.86 -74.04 -30.09
N ASP A 324 -17.44 -73.63 -31.24
CA ASP A 324 -17.10 -72.40 -31.94
C ASP A 324 -17.40 -71.14 -31.10
N ILE A 325 -18.54 -71.09 -30.39
CA ILE A 325 -18.88 -70.02 -29.42
C ILE A 325 -17.88 -70.01 -28.25
N THR A 326 -17.50 -71.18 -27.73
CA THR A 326 -16.54 -71.27 -26.62
C THR A 326 -15.17 -70.77 -27.06
N LEU A 327 -14.71 -71.14 -28.25
CA LEU A 327 -13.47 -70.63 -28.85
C LEU A 327 -13.54 -69.12 -29.11
N ALA A 328 -14.66 -68.59 -29.59
CA ALA A 328 -14.84 -67.14 -29.78
C ALA A 328 -14.73 -66.38 -28.44
N LEU A 329 -15.36 -66.90 -27.38
CA LEU A 329 -15.34 -66.35 -26.03
C LEU A 329 -13.94 -66.43 -25.40
N GLU A 330 -13.22 -67.53 -25.61
CA GLU A 330 -11.83 -67.71 -25.15
C GLU A 330 -10.86 -66.76 -25.86
N ASN A 331 -11.04 -66.55 -27.17
CA ASN A 331 -10.29 -65.55 -27.94
C ASN A 331 -10.60 -64.11 -27.47
N ALA A 332 -11.86 -63.79 -27.18
CA ALA A 332 -12.27 -62.48 -26.67
C ALA A 332 -11.63 -62.18 -25.29
N LYS A 333 -11.65 -63.15 -24.36
CA LYS A 333 -10.92 -63.05 -23.08
C LYS A 333 -9.44 -62.74 -23.30
N ARG A 334 -8.77 -63.47 -24.20
CA ARG A 334 -7.34 -63.25 -24.50
C ARG A 334 -7.07 -61.84 -25.01
N VAL A 335 -7.88 -61.35 -25.97
CA VAL A 335 -7.76 -59.98 -26.49
C VAL A 335 -7.94 -58.93 -25.40
N HIS A 336 -8.90 -59.09 -24.49
CA HIS A 336 -9.07 -58.17 -23.37
C HIS A 336 -7.89 -58.21 -22.37
N ILE A 337 -7.33 -59.39 -22.09
CA ILE A 337 -6.11 -59.51 -21.25
C ILE A 337 -4.92 -58.81 -21.92
N GLU A 338 -4.76 -58.93 -23.25
CA GLU A 338 -3.74 -58.19 -24.01
C GLU A 338 -3.95 -56.67 -23.93
N GLN A 339 -5.21 -56.21 -24.01
CA GLN A 339 -5.57 -54.79 -23.87
C GLN A 339 -5.27 -54.25 -22.47
N TYR A 340 -5.62 -54.98 -21.40
CA TYR A 340 -5.29 -54.57 -20.04
C TYR A 340 -3.78 -54.45 -19.84
N ARG A 341 -2.98 -55.43 -20.31
CA ARG A 341 -1.51 -55.37 -20.27
C ARG A 341 -0.92 -54.19 -21.03
N GLU A 342 -1.53 -53.78 -22.13
CA GLU A 342 -1.04 -52.62 -22.89
C GLU A 342 -1.39 -51.29 -22.20
N LEU A 343 -2.53 -51.22 -21.53
CA LEU A 343 -2.88 -50.09 -20.65
C LEU A 343 -1.99 -50.03 -19.40
N GLU A 344 -1.65 -51.18 -18.81
CA GLU A 344 -0.68 -51.27 -17.69
C GLU A 344 0.68 -50.70 -18.10
N LYS A 345 1.25 -51.12 -19.24
CA LYS A 345 2.50 -50.55 -19.77
C LYS A 345 2.43 -49.04 -20.05
N GLN A 346 1.29 -48.54 -20.53
CA GLN A 346 1.09 -47.11 -20.77
C GLN A 346 1.05 -46.33 -19.45
N ILE A 347 0.46 -46.90 -18.40
CA ILE A 347 0.47 -46.33 -17.04
C ILE A 347 1.89 -46.33 -16.47
N GLU A 348 2.63 -47.45 -16.57
CA GLU A 348 4.04 -47.53 -16.14
C GLU A 348 4.93 -46.51 -16.87
N LEU A 349 4.76 -46.35 -18.19
CA LEU A 349 5.50 -45.38 -19.00
C LEU A 349 5.19 -43.93 -18.57
N LEU A 350 3.93 -43.61 -18.29
CA LEU A 350 3.52 -42.28 -17.81
C LEU A 350 4.02 -42.03 -16.38
N GLN A 351 4.00 -43.04 -15.51
CA GLN A 351 4.58 -42.94 -14.16
C GLN A 351 6.09 -42.65 -14.23
N GLY A 352 6.85 -43.40 -15.02
CA GLY A 352 8.29 -43.14 -15.22
C GLY A 352 8.60 -41.76 -15.83
N GLN A 353 7.73 -41.24 -16.70
CA GLN A 353 7.84 -39.86 -17.19
C GLN A 353 7.58 -38.82 -16.09
N VAL A 354 6.58 -39.05 -15.21
CA VAL A 354 6.30 -38.17 -14.06
C VAL A 354 7.45 -38.21 -13.05
N GLU A 355 8.00 -39.38 -12.74
CA GLU A 355 9.19 -39.52 -11.88
C GLU A 355 10.41 -38.80 -12.45
N GLN A 356 10.69 -38.96 -13.75
CA GLN A 356 11.76 -38.23 -14.43
C GLN A 356 11.54 -36.71 -14.38
N LYS A 357 10.30 -36.24 -14.49
CA LYS A 357 9.96 -34.81 -14.35
C LYS A 357 10.11 -34.32 -12.91
N GLN A 358 9.76 -35.12 -11.93
CA GLN A 358 9.94 -34.78 -10.51
C GLN A 358 11.43 -34.70 -10.13
N LEU A 359 12.26 -35.60 -10.66
CA LEU A 359 13.72 -35.52 -10.54
C LEU A 359 14.27 -34.24 -11.19
N GLN A 360 13.86 -33.94 -12.43
CA GLN A 360 14.26 -32.70 -13.13
C GLN A 360 13.82 -31.43 -12.37
N LEU A 361 12.64 -31.43 -11.74
CA LEU A 361 12.20 -30.32 -10.90
C LEU A 361 13.08 -30.18 -9.64
N SER A 362 13.35 -31.27 -8.93
CA SER A 362 14.18 -31.26 -7.72
C SER A 362 15.63 -30.83 -8.01
N GLU A 363 16.20 -31.21 -9.15
CA GLU A 363 17.49 -30.69 -9.62
C GLU A 363 17.46 -29.17 -9.85
N ARG A 364 16.38 -28.64 -10.44
CA ARG A 364 16.21 -27.20 -10.67
C ARG A 364 15.96 -26.43 -9.37
N GLU A 365 15.18 -26.96 -8.45
CA GLU A 365 14.99 -26.42 -7.09
C GLU A 365 16.32 -26.33 -6.35
N ARG A 366 17.12 -27.41 -6.37
CA ARG A 366 18.49 -27.42 -5.83
C ARG A 366 19.39 -26.38 -6.51
N THR A 367 19.27 -26.21 -7.83
CA THR A 367 20.04 -25.19 -8.56
C THR A 367 19.62 -23.77 -8.15
N ILE A 368 18.32 -23.52 -7.97
CA ILE A 368 17.79 -22.23 -7.50
C ILE A 368 18.27 -21.93 -6.08
N LEU A 369 18.27 -22.92 -5.17
CA LEU A 369 18.78 -22.75 -3.80
C LEU A 369 20.27 -22.36 -3.76
N VAL A 370 21.11 -22.96 -4.62
CA VAL A 370 22.52 -22.58 -4.74
C VAL A 370 22.66 -21.15 -5.29
N LEU A 371 21.94 -20.81 -6.36
CA LEU A 371 21.97 -19.45 -6.93
C LEU A 371 21.44 -18.38 -5.95
N GLN A 372 20.47 -18.72 -5.10
CA GLN A 372 20.00 -17.84 -4.03
C GLN A 372 21.09 -17.62 -2.96
N GLN A 373 21.82 -18.67 -2.58
CA GLN A 373 22.97 -18.55 -1.67
C GLN A 373 24.08 -17.67 -2.28
N ASP A 374 24.44 -17.90 -3.55
CA ASP A 374 25.43 -17.09 -4.28
C ASP A 374 25.00 -15.61 -4.36
N ILE A 375 23.72 -15.33 -4.61
CA ILE A 375 23.16 -13.98 -4.61
C ILE A 375 23.28 -13.33 -3.22
N THR A 376 22.92 -14.04 -2.14
CA THR A 376 23.06 -13.49 -0.77
C THR A 376 24.52 -13.24 -0.37
N ALA A 377 25.44 -14.12 -0.75
CA ALA A 377 26.87 -13.93 -0.51
C ALA A 377 27.45 -12.75 -1.32
N SER A 378 26.99 -12.57 -2.57
CA SER A 378 27.32 -11.43 -3.41
C SER A 378 26.76 -10.12 -2.84
N TYR A 379 25.52 -10.14 -2.34
CA TYR A 379 24.85 -9.00 -1.71
C TYR A 379 25.59 -8.53 -0.45
N HIS A 380 25.89 -9.43 0.50
CA HIS A 380 26.67 -9.06 1.70
C HIS A 380 28.08 -8.59 1.36
N LYS A 381 28.68 -9.09 0.28
CA LYS A 381 29.97 -8.57 -0.22
C LYS A 381 29.84 -7.16 -0.83
N ALA A 382 28.71 -6.85 -1.48
CA ALA A 382 28.42 -5.51 -1.95
C ALA A 382 28.18 -4.54 -0.77
N GLU A 383 27.38 -4.92 0.23
CA GLU A 383 27.19 -4.14 1.46
C GLU A 383 28.52 -3.86 2.17
N SER A 384 29.41 -4.86 2.27
CA SER A 384 30.74 -4.67 2.87
C SER A 384 31.65 -3.75 2.05
N LEU A 385 31.55 -3.75 0.72
CA LEU A 385 32.28 -2.82 -0.15
C LEU A 385 31.72 -1.40 -0.06
N ASP A 386 30.39 -1.26 -0.01
CA ASP A 386 29.71 0.03 0.12
C ASP A 386 30.03 0.67 1.48
N HIS A 387 30.06 -0.12 2.56
CA HIS A 387 30.48 0.37 3.88
C HIS A 387 31.94 0.90 3.86
N MET A 388 32.89 0.15 3.29
CA MET A 388 34.27 0.64 3.15
C MET A 388 34.38 1.87 2.22
N LEU A 389 33.49 2.01 1.22
CA LEU A 389 33.41 3.23 0.42
C LEU A 389 32.87 4.41 1.23
N THR A 390 31.85 4.21 2.08
CA THR A 390 31.34 5.27 2.97
C THR A 390 32.43 5.75 3.94
N GLU A 391 33.13 4.84 4.63
CA GLU A 391 34.27 5.17 5.52
C GLU A 391 35.37 5.94 4.77
N ALA A 392 35.71 5.50 3.56
CA ALA A 392 36.69 6.19 2.73
C ALA A 392 36.23 7.60 2.30
N THR A 393 34.94 7.79 1.97
CA THR A 393 34.40 9.13 1.66
C THR A 393 34.34 10.04 2.89
N GLU A 394 34.02 9.52 4.07
CA GLU A 394 34.02 10.30 5.32
C GLU A 394 35.43 10.77 5.69
N GLU A 395 36.44 9.90 5.59
CA GLU A 395 37.83 10.27 5.87
C GLU A 395 38.39 11.24 4.80
N ILE A 396 37.99 11.10 3.53
CA ILE A 396 38.32 12.07 2.46
C ILE A 396 37.66 13.43 2.75
N GLU A 397 36.39 13.47 3.17
CA GLU A 397 35.70 14.73 3.49
C GLU A 397 36.26 15.39 4.75
N LYS A 398 36.67 14.60 5.75
CA LYS A 398 37.40 15.04 6.93
C LYS A 398 38.76 15.66 6.56
N GLN A 399 39.55 14.99 5.73
CA GLN A 399 40.81 15.55 5.21
C GLN A 399 40.57 16.80 4.36
N LYS A 400 39.48 16.86 3.59
CA LYS A 400 39.08 18.06 2.85
C LYS A 400 38.79 19.22 3.80
N LYS A 401 38.00 19.01 4.87
CA LYS A 401 37.71 20.03 5.88
C LYS A 401 39.00 20.55 6.54
N MET A 402 39.91 19.66 6.94
CA MET A 402 41.23 20.06 7.47
C MET A 402 42.06 20.87 6.45
N ASN A 403 42.02 20.53 5.17
CA ASN A 403 42.69 21.28 4.11
C ASN A 403 42.03 22.64 3.83
N ASP A 404 40.70 22.72 3.87
CA ASP A 404 39.93 23.96 3.70
C ASP A 404 40.16 24.90 4.90
N GLU A 405 40.27 24.37 6.12
CA GLU A 405 40.69 25.11 7.34
C GLU A 405 42.14 25.61 7.24
N ALA A 406 43.07 24.75 6.80
CA ALA A 406 44.47 25.14 6.54
C ALA A 406 44.56 26.24 5.47
N LEU A 407 43.78 26.14 4.39
CA LEU A 407 43.67 27.19 3.38
C LEU A 407 43.06 28.48 3.95
N LYS A 408 42.01 28.40 4.77
CA LYS A 408 41.41 29.58 5.43
C LYS A 408 42.42 30.28 6.36
N THR A 409 43.24 29.54 7.11
CA THR A 409 44.30 30.15 7.95
C THR A 409 45.43 30.77 7.12
N LEU A 410 45.91 30.10 6.07
CA LEU A 410 46.91 30.67 5.14
C LEU A 410 46.38 31.90 4.39
N GLN A 411 45.10 31.89 3.99
CA GLN A 411 44.44 33.02 3.36
C GLN A 411 44.30 34.20 4.33
N ASN A 412 43.92 33.96 5.59
CA ASN A 412 43.89 34.98 6.63
C ASN A 412 45.28 35.58 6.88
N GLN A 413 46.33 34.75 6.96
CA GLN A 413 47.72 35.22 7.08
C GLN A 413 48.17 36.04 5.87
N ALA A 414 47.78 35.66 4.65
CA ALA A 414 48.06 36.41 3.43
C ALA A 414 47.31 37.76 3.40
N VAL A 415 46.05 37.80 3.86
CA VAL A 415 45.26 39.03 4.01
C VAL A 415 45.88 39.95 5.07
N GLU A 416 46.26 39.42 6.23
CA GLU A 416 47.00 40.17 7.25
C GLU A 416 48.31 40.74 6.71
N GLY A 417 49.13 39.91 6.04
CA GLY A 417 50.37 40.36 5.39
C GLY A 417 50.11 41.49 4.37
N THR A 418 49.04 41.36 3.57
CA THR A 418 48.62 42.38 2.60
C THR A 418 48.17 43.67 3.30
N THR A 419 47.41 43.60 4.40
CA THR A 419 47.00 44.79 5.16
C THR A 419 48.17 45.47 5.87
N LYS A 420 49.12 44.70 6.42
CA LYS A 420 50.37 45.20 7.02
C LYS A 420 51.25 45.88 5.99
N VAL A 421 51.42 45.30 4.79
CA VAL A 421 52.09 45.96 3.65
C VAL A 421 51.37 47.25 3.27
N ARG A 422 50.04 47.24 3.13
CA ARG A 422 49.25 48.42 2.77
C ARG A 422 49.29 49.54 3.82
N GLN A 423 49.39 49.19 5.11
CA GLN A 423 49.61 50.13 6.20
C GLN A 423 51.02 50.75 6.13
N LEU A 424 52.04 49.95 5.84
CA LEU A 424 53.41 50.45 5.61
C LEU A 424 53.51 51.32 4.35
N GLU A 425 52.81 50.97 3.27
CA GLU A 425 52.69 51.81 2.06
C GLU A 425 51.98 53.13 2.34
N ALA A 426 50.91 53.12 3.14
CA ALA A 426 50.20 54.33 3.56
C ALA A 426 51.06 55.22 4.46
N ALA A 427 51.77 54.64 5.44
CA ALA A 427 52.72 55.37 6.28
C ALA A 427 53.87 55.95 5.44
N LEU A 428 54.43 55.17 4.50
CA LEU A 428 55.46 55.63 3.55
C LEU A 428 54.93 56.76 2.64
N ALA A 429 53.66 56.73 2.25
CA ALA A 429 53.02 57.80 1.48
C ALA A 429 52.84 59.08 2.32
N ILE A 430 52.43 58.96 3.60
CA ILE A 430 52.35 60.08 4.54
C ILE A 430 53.75 60.71 4.72
N CYS A 431 54.78 59.92 5.05
CA CYS A 431 56.15 60.41 5.19
C CYS A 431 56.67 61.07 3.90
N LYS A 432 56.27 60.59 2.71
CA LYS A 432 56.61 61.24 1.42
C LYS A 432 55.91 62.58 1.25
N GLU A 433 54.66 62.71 1.67
CA GLU A 433 53.91 63.97 1.58
C GLU A 433 54.38 64.99 2.62
N GLU A 434 54.72 64.54 3.84
CA GLU A 434 55.41 65.35 4.84
C GLU A 434 56.77 65.85 4.33
N LEU A 435 57.58 64.98 3.70
CA LEU A 435 58.84 65.39 3.08
C LEU A 435 58.65 66.40 1.94
N LYS A 436 57.60 66.26 1.11
CA LYS A 436 57.24 67.30 0.12
C LYS A 436 56.84 68.61 0.79
N LEU A 437 56.06 68.58 1.86
CA LEU A 437 55.65 69.77 2.60
C LEU A 437 56.85 70.48 3.22
N TYR A 438 57.80 69.74 3.81
CA TYR A 438 59.05 70.32 4.30
C TYR A 438 59.93 70.87 3.17
N LEU A 439 60.01 70.20 2.01
CA LEU A 439 60.72 70.72 0.84
C LEU A 439 60.09 72.01 0.32
N HIS A 440 58.76 72.04 0.12
CA HIS A 440 58.04 73.21 -0.33
C HIS A 440 58.15 74.37 0.67
N GLN A 441 58.07 74.11 1.98
CA GLN A 441 58.33 75.12 3.00
C GLN A 441 59.77 75.63 2.98
N LEU A 442 60.77 74.78 2.71
CA LEU A 442 62.16 75.21 2.57
C LEU A 442 62.36 76.05 1.30
N GLU A 443 61.67 75.72 0.20
CA GLU A 443 61.69 76.48 -1.05
C GLU A 443 60.96 77.84 -0.89
N ASP A 444 59.77 77.87 -0.27
CA ASP A 444 59.03 79.10 0.04
C ASP A 444 59.84 80.04 0.96
N ASN A 445 60.48 79.49 2.00
CA ASN A 445 61.35 80.28 2.88
C ASN A 445 62.58 80.80 2.13
N LYS A 446 63.18 79.97 1.25
CA LYS A 446 64.31 80.37 0.41
C LYS A 446 63.91 81.51 -0.54
N GLU A 447 62.77 81.41 -1.23
CA GLU A 447 62.26 82.47 -2.11
C GLU A 447 61.98 83.76 -1.31
N GLN A 448 61.38 83.66 -0.11
CA GLN A 448 61.20 84.81 0.77
C GLN A 448 62.53 85.46 1.19
N PHE A 449 63.58 84.68 1.48
CA PHE A 449 64.90 85.23 1.78
C PHE A 449 65.59 85.84 0.55
N GLU A 450 65.48 85.22 -0.63
CA GLU A 450 65.99 85.80 -1.89
C GLU A 450 65.26 87.10 -2.27
N GLU A 451 63.94 87.17 -2.07
CA GLU A 451 63.15 88.38 -2.32
C GLU A 451 63.45 89.48 -1.29
N GLN A 452 63.66 89.14 -0.01
CA GLN A 452 64.12 90.09 1.01
C GLN A 452 65.54 90.62 0.71
N LEU A 453 66.48 89.74 0.32
CA LEU A 453 67.82 90.14 -0.11
C LEU A 453 67.78 91.07 -1.33
N LYS A 454 66.91 90.79 -2.30
CA LYS A 454 66.68 91.63 -3.47
C LYS A 454 66.12 93.00 -3.07
N LYS A 455 65.06 93.04 -2.26
CA LYS A 455 64.47 94.29 -1.72
C LYS A 455 65.50 95.14 -0.97
N ARG A 456 66.39 94.52 -0.17
CA ARG A 456 67.50 95.22 0.50
C ARG A 456 68.60 95.68 -0.45
N SER A 457 68.92 94.91 -1.48
CA SER A 457 69.87 95.32 -2.54
C SER A 457 69.37 96.54 -3.31
N ASP A 458 68.10 96.51 -3.74
CA ASP A 458 67.44 97.61 -4.45
C ASP A 458 67.32 98.87 -3.56
N GLU A 459 67.08 98.69 -2.26
CA GLU A 459 67.09 99.76 -1.26
C GLU A 459 68.48 100.38 -1.05
N VAL A 460 69.53 99.55 -0.93
CA VAL A 460 70.92 100.05 -0.86
C VAL A 460 71.29 100.81 -2.14
N GLN A 461 70.89 100.33 -3.32
CA GLN A 461 71.10 101.06 -4.58
C GLN A 461 70.32 102.39 -4.64
N ARG A 462 69.12 102.45 -4.04
CA ARG A 462 68.31 103.67 -3.93
C ARG A 462 69.02 104.70 -3.04
N LEU A 463 69.40 104.28 -1.83
CA LEU A 463 70.12 105.11 -0.85
C LEU A 463 71.49 105.58 -1.37
N GLN A 464 72.20 104.76 -2.16
CA GLN A 464 73.45 105.15 -2.83
C GLN A 464 73.24 106.24 -3.90
N LYS A 465 72.11 106.20 -4.64
CA LYS A 465 71.75 107.25 -5.60
C LYS A 465 71.35 108.53 -4.86
N GLU A 466 70.53 108.43 -3.82
CA GLU A 466 70.11 109.56 -2.97
C GLU A 466 71.32 110.24 -2.31
N LEU A 467 72.26 109.48 -1.73
CA LEU A 467 73.52 110.01 -1.18
C LEU A 467 74.40 110.72 -2.23
N LYS A 468 74.35 110.30 -3.49
CA LYS A 468 75.03 111.00 -4.58
C LYS A 468 74.30 112.32 -4.89
N THR A 469 72.99 112.29 -5.10
CA THR A 469 72.19 113.50 -5.37
C THR A 469 72.32 114.54 -4.25
N VAL A 470 72.29 114.12 -2.98
CA VAL A 470 72.48 115.03 -1.83
C VAL A 470 73.89 115.61 -1.79
N ARG A 471 74.92 114.86 -2.20
CA ARG A 471 76.29 115.39 -2.32
C ARG A 471 76.38 116.44 -3.43
N ASP A 472 75.82 116.13 -4.60
CA ASP A 472 75.84 117.00 -5.77
C ASP A 472 75.06 118.31 -5.45
N GLN A 473 73.93 118.22 -4.74
CA GLN A 473 73.16 119.37 -4.20
C GLN A 473 73.91 120.15 -3.11
N LEU A 474 74.67 119.49 -2.23
CA LEU A 474 75.49 120.17 -1.21
C LEU A 474 76.63 120.97 -1.86
N GLN A 475 77.20 120.45 -2.95
CA GLN A 475 78.17 121.20 -3.74
C GLN A 475 77.50 122.40 -4.42
N GLU A 476 76.38 122.21 -5.13
CA GLU A 476 75.65 123.29 -5.79
C GLU A 476 75.25 124.41 -4.81
N THR A 477 74.71 124.06 -3.65
CA THR A 477 74.34 125.03 -2.60
C THR A 477 75.56 125.72 -1.97
N SER A 478 76.75 125.10 -1.97
CA SER A 478 77.99 125.79 -1.57
C SER A 478 78.42 126.84 -2.60
N GLU A 479 78.31 126.53 -3.89
CA GLU A 479 78.63 127.44 -5.00
C GLU A 479 77.61 128.60 -5.06
N GLN A 480 76.32 128.31 -4.86
CA GLN A 480 75.26 129.32 -4.70
C GLN A 480 75.52 130.25 -3.50
N ASN A 481 75.96 129.73 -2.34
CA ASN A 481 76.27 130.55 -1.16
C ASN A 481 77.42 131.55 -1.42
N VAL A 482 78.46 131.15 -2.16
CA VAL A 482 79.54 132.07 -2.58
C VAL A 482 78.99 133.18 -3.49
N CYS A 483 78.10 132.83 -4.43
CA CYS A 483 77.46 133.80 -5.31
C CYS A 483 76.52 134.76 -4.56
N LEU A 484 75.79 134.26 -3.55
CA LEU A 484 74.95 135.07 -2.66
C LEU A 484 75.76 136.02 -1.78
N GLN A 485 76.94 135.63 -1.29
CA GLN A 485 77.84 136.55 -0.56
C GLN A 485 78.31 137.72 -1.44
N GLN A 486 78.70 137.45 -2.70
CA GLN A 486 79.06 138.50 -3.67
C GLN A 486 77.87 139.41 -3.97
N THR A 487 76.67 138.85 -4.11
CA THR A 487 75.43 139.61 -4.37
C THR A 487 75.05 140.48 -3.17
N LEU A 488 75.18 139.98 -1.94
CA LEU A 488 74.91 140.73 -0.70
C LEU A 488 75.83 141.95 -0.56
N GLN A 489 77.11 141.81 -0.93
CA GLN A 489 78.08 142.90 -0.90
C GLN A 489 77.73 144.03 -1.89
N GLN A 490 77.16 143.69 -3.06
CA GLN A 490 76.63 144.67 -4.01
C GLN A 490 75.30 145.30 -3.52
N GLN A 491 74.41 144.50 -2.93
CA GLN A 491 73.15 144.97 -2.33
C GLN A 491 73.40 146.02 -1.24
N GLN A 492 74.41 145.84 -0.39
CA GLN A 492 74.76 146.85 0.63
C GLN A 492 75.21 148.20 0.06
N GLN A 493 75.85 148.22 -1.12
CA GLN A 493 76.20 149.47 -1.82
C GLN A 493 74.95 150.14 -2.41
N MET A 494 74.05 149.35 -3.02
CA MET A 494 72.75 149.85 -3.50
C MET A 494 71.88 150.42 -2.38
N LEU A 495 71.86 149.79 -1.21
CA LEU A 495 71.04 150.21 -0.07
C LEU A 495 71.43 151.60 0.45
N GLN A 496 72.72 151.92 0.50
CA GLN A 496 73.20 153.27 0.85
C GLN A 496 72.67 154.35 -0.11
N HIS A 497 72.60 154.05 -1.41
CA HIS A 497 72.00 154.96 -2.40
C HIS A 497 70.48 155.04 -2.27
N CYS A 498 69.80 153.92 -2.03
CA CYS A 498 68.34 153.88 -1.88
C CYS A 498 67.82 154.64 -0.65
N THR A 499 68.53 154.59 0.48
CA THR A 499 68.16 155.36 1.69
C THR A 499 68.07 156.87 1.41
N GLY A 500 68.93 157.41 0.55
CA GLY A 500 68.86 158.81 0.12
C GLY A 500 67.58 159.18 -0.65
N ARG A 501 66.95 158.21 -1.34
CA ARG A 501 65.72 158.44 -2.12
C ARG A 501 64.42 158.12 -1.37
N ILE A 502 64.45 157.37 -0.27
CA ILE A 502 63.24 157.12 0.52
C ILE A 502 62.71 158.43 1.13
N GLY A 503 63.60 159.32 1.57
CA GLY A 503 63.23 160.66 2.05
C GLY A 503 62.57 161.57 0.99
N GLU A 504 62.73 161.28 -0.31
CA GLU A 504 62.02 161.99 -1.39
C GLU A 504 60.56 161.51 -1.56
N LEU A 505 60.21 160.33 -1.03
CA LEU A 505 58.91 159.68 -1.25
C LEU A 505 57.94 159.89 -0.08
N GLU A 506 58.42 160.01 1.15
CA GLU A 506 57.57 160.18 2.34
C GLU A 506 56.70 161.47 2.26
N ASP A 507 57.28 162.56 1.73
CA ASP A 507 56.59 163.82 1.42
C ASP A 507 55.39 163.68 0.44
N SER A 508 55.38 162.62 -0.38
CA SER A 508 54.31 162.36 -1.35
C SER A 508 53.14 161.55 -0.76
N GLN A 509 53.40 160.65 0.19
CA GLN A 509 52.39 159.72 0.71
C GLN A 509 51.31 160.43 1.54
N ALA A 510 51.67 161.48 2.29
CA ALA A 510 50.76 162.28 3.12
C ALA A 510 49.61 162.97 2.33
N GLN A 511 49.65 162.95 1.00
CA GLN A 511 48.65 163.55 0.13
C GLN A 511 47.48 162.61 -0.21
N LEU A 512 47.67 161.28 -0.12
CA LEU A 512 46.72 160.27 -0.62
C LEU A 512 45.62 159.86 0.36
N GLU A 513 45.90 159.83 1.67
CA GLU A 513 45.02 159.22 2.68
C GLU A 513 43.61 159.85 2.75
N LYS A 514 43.48 161.12 2.34
CA LYS A 514 42.21 161.87 2.34
C LYS A 514 41.13 161.34 1.38
N LEU A 515 41.43 160.36 0.52
CA LEU A 515 40.49 159.82 -0.47
C LEU A 515 39.70 158.59 0.00
N VAL A 516 40.23 157.79 0.94
CA VAL A 516 39.75 156.40 1.16
C VAL A 516 38.40 156.32 1.88
N SER A 517 38.17 157.15 2.90
CA SER A 517 37.02 157.06 3.85
C SER A 517 35.63 157.36 3.26
N ARG A 518 35.43 157.25 1.94
CA ARG A 518 34.19 157.57 1.23
C ARG A 518 33.45 156.36 0.65
N LEU A 519 34.05 155.17 0.64
CA LEU A 519 33.52 154.00 -0.10
C LEU A 519 32.76 152.95 0.76
N GLU A 520 32.85 152.99 2.09
CA GLU A 520 32.49 151.84 2.92
C GLU A 520 30.98 151.68 3.24
N GLN A 521 30.12 152.65 2.88
CA GLN A 521 28.72 152.71 3.35
C GLN A 521 27.70 151.83 2.60
N ASP A 522 28.00 151.34 1.40
CA ASP A 522 26.96 150.81 0.49
C ASP A 522 26.56 149.33 0.68
N LEU A 523 27.41 148.50 1.31
CA LEU A 523 27.35 147.04 1.18
C LEU A 523 26.22 146.31 1.97
N GLN A 524 25.67 146.93 3.02
CA GLN A 524 24.94 146.20 4.08
C GLN A 524 23.54 145.64 3.70
N LYS A 525 22.96 146.04 2.57
CA LYS A 525 21.50 145.95 2.33
C LYS A 525 20.94 144.66 1.72
N GLN A 526 21.76 143.67 1.34
CA GLN A 526 21.33 142.60 0.42
C GLN A 526 20.79 141.29 1.07
N ARG A 527 20.69 141.20 2.41
CA ARG A 527 20.78 139.89 3.10
C ARG A 527 19.46 139.17 3.45
N GLU A 528 18.30 139.82 3.37
CA GLU A 528 17.11 139.40 4.16
C GLU A 528 16.10 138.47 3.45
N VAL A 529 16.19 138.28 2.13
CA VAL A 529 15.07 137.76 1.30
C VAL A 529 14.89 136.22 1.31
N LEU A 530 15.91 135.44 1.68
CA LEU A 530 16.01 134.01 1.31
C LEU A 530 15.27 133.00 2.23
N VAL A 531 14.43 133.42 3.17
CA VAL A 531 13.98 132.54 4.28
C VAL A 531 12.60 131.87 4.07
N GLU A 532 11.67 132.48 3.33
CA GLU A 532 10.24 132.07 3.34
C GLU A 532 9.88 130.79 2.54
N GLU A 533 10.77 130.27 1.67
CA GLU A 533 10.35 129.24 0.70
C GLU A 533 10.18 127.81 1.28
N LEU A 534 10.76 127.52 2.45
CA LEU A 534 10.97 126.15 2.92
C LEU A 534 9.69 125.43 3.38
N GLU A 535 8.77 126.13 4.05
CA GLU A 535 7.67 125.50 4.83
C GLU A 535 6.62 124.76 3.98
N LYS A 536 6.53 125.05 2.68
CA LYS A 536 5.47 124.51 1.79
C LYS A 536 5.64 123.04 1.40
N ALA A 537 6.77 122.41 1.73
CA ALA A 537 7.09 121.07 1.25
C ALA A 537 6.38 119.92 2.01
N GLU A 538 6.31 120.00 3.34
CA GLU A 538 6.04 118.83 4.20
C GLU A 538 4.61 118.29 4.15
N GLY A 539 3.62 119.15 3.84
CA GLY A 539 2.20 118.81 3.89
C GLY A 539 1.74 117.67 2.97
N LYS A 540 2.58 117.26 2.00
CA LYS A 540 2.28 116.21 1.02
C LYS A 540 2.43 114.78 1.58
N LEU A 541 3.11 114.60 2.71
CA LEU A 541 3.47 113.28 3.27
C LEU A 541 2.26 112.34 3.52
N ARG A 542 1.22 112.84 4.18
CA ARG A 542 0.33 112.00 5.02
C ARG A 542 -0.72 111.17 4.26
N LYS A 543 -0.89 111.35 2.94
CA LYS A 543 -1.94 110.65 2.17
C LYS A 543 -1.54 109.24 1.72
N ALA A 544 -0.27 109.01 1.40
CA ALA A 544 0.18 107.79 0.72
C ALA A 544 0.19 106.51 1.58
N HIS A 545 -0.08 106.59 2.88
CA HIS A 545 -0.08 105.42 3.77
C HIS A 545 -1.44 104.72 3.87
N HIS A 546 -2.56 105.41 3.61
CA HIS A 546 -3.90 104.85 3.85
C HIS A 546 -4.32 103.82 2.78
N ASP A 547 -3.81 103.96 1.55
CA ASP A 547 -4.13 103.07 0.42
C ASP A 547 -3.52 101.65 0.55
N ILE A 548 -2.54 101.47 1.44
CA ILE A 548 -1.82 100.20 1.62
C ILE A 548 -2.65 99.22 2.46
N ASP A 549 -3.26 99.67 3.56
CA ASP A 549 -4.00 98.80 4.49
C ASP A 549 -5.21 98.14 3.81
N TYR A 550 -5.89 98.87 2.92
CA TYR A 550 -7.04 98.37 2.15
C TYR A 550 -6.71 97.14 1.27
N LYS A 551 -5.47 97.05 0.77
CA LYS A 551 -5.02 95.92 -0.08
C LYS A 551 -4.93 94.60 0.69
N ASN A 552 -4.61 94.65 1.98
CA ASN A 552 -4.40 93.43 2.79
C ASN A 552 -5.71 92.72 3.12
N GLN A 553 -6.82 93.45 3.24
CA GLN A 553 -8.13 92.89 3.56
C GLN A 553 -8.63 91.92 2.46
N GLN A 554 -8.41 92.24 1.18
CA GLN A 554 -8.88 91.44 0.03
C GLN A 554 -8.23 90.04 -0.06
N VAL A 555 -7.03 89.84 0.51
CA VAL A 555 -6.31 88.57 0.43
C VAL A 555 -6.94 87.50 1.33
N ALA A 556 -7.55 87.91 2.46
CA ALA A 556 -8.20 87.00 3.40
C ALA A 556 -9.47 86.36 2.80
N GLU A 557 -10.26 87.14 2.05
CA GLU A 557 -11.54 86.70 1.48
C GLU A 557 -11.35 85.62 0.39
N LEU A 558 -10.33 85.78 -0.47
CA LEU A 558 -10.00 84.78 -1.50
C LEU A 558 -9.60 83.42 -0.92
N THR A 559 -8.98 83.39 0.26
CA THR A 559 -8.60 82.15 0.95
C THR A 559 -9.82 81.40 1.52
N SER A 560 -10.93 82.11 1.77
CA SER A 560 -12.20 81.48 2.18
C SER A 560 -12.83 80.69 1.03
N ALA A 561 -12.95 81.30 -0.15
CA ALA A 561 -13.63 80.73 -1.31
C ALA A 561 -13.04 79.37 -1.78
N ILE A 562 -11.71 79.22 -1.71
CA ILE A 562 -11.01 78.00 -2.12
C ILE A 562 -11.41 76.78 -1.28
N ASN A 563 -11.74 76.98 0.00
CA ASN A 563 -12.16 75.89 0.90
C ASN A 563 -13.62 75.45 0.67
N GLN A 564 -14.48 76.33 0.12
CA GLN A 564 -15.88 76.01 -0.21
C GLN A 564 -15.97 75.10 -1.45
N ILE A 565 -15.28 75.45 -2.54
CA ILE A 565 -15.26 74.68 -3.80
C ILE A 565 -14.81 73.23 -3.57
N ARG A 566 -13.88 73.02 -2.62
CA ARG A 566 -13.35 71.69 -2.27
C ARG A 566 -14.42 70.76 -1.68
N LYS A 567 -15.49 71.31 -1.08
CA LYS A 567 -16.58 70.59 -0.43
C LYS A 567 -17.68 70.19 -1.42
N GLU A 568 -17.97 71.07 -2.38
CA GLU A 568 -18.91 70.82 -3.49
C GLU A 568 -18.42 69.70 -4.41
N MET A 569 -17.11 69.63 -4.67
CA MET A 569 -16.47 68.58 -5.48
C MET A 569 -16.69 67.15 -4.93
N ASP A 570 -16.87 66.97 -3.62
CA ASP A 570 -17.13 65.66 -3.03
C ASP A 570 -18.63 65.28 -3.04
N GLN A 571 -19.54 66.24 -3.19
CA GLN A 571 -20.97 65.95 -3.36
C GLN A 571 -21.29 65.43 -4.78
N CYS A 572 -20.66 66.01 -5.82
CA CYS A 572 -20.81 65.54 -7.21
C CYS A 572 -20.38 64.06 -7.42
N LYS A 573 -19.62 63.47 -6.48
CA LYS A 573 -19.24 62.05 -6.53
C LYS A 573 -20.35 61.10 -6.08
N HIS A 574 -21.31 61.56 -5.25
CA HIS A 574 -22.42 60.72 -4.78
C HIS A 574 -23.50 60.58 -5.86
N GLU A 575 -23.88 61.68 -6.50
CA GLU A 575 -24.95 61.73 -7.51
C GLU A 575 -24.64 60.82 -8.72
N LEU A 576 -23.36 60.68 -9.08
CA LEU A 576 -22.92 59.80 -10.16
C LEU A 576 -23.19 58.31 -9.87
N THR A 577 -23.27 57.91 -8.59
CA THR A 577 -23.62 56.54 -8.15
C THR A 577 -25.14 56.28 -8.02
N GLU A 578 -25.97 57.30 -8.25
CA GLU A 578 -27.42 57.14 -8.35
C GLU A 578 -27.85 56.84 -9.79
N MET A 579 -27.25 57.53 -10.78
CA MET A 579 -27.55 57.34 -12.20
C MET A 579 -27.28 55.91 -12.71
N GLU A 580 -26.26 55.22 -12.18
CA GLU A 580 -25.98 53.80 -12.51
C GLU A 580 -27.09 52.85 -12.03
N ARG A 581 -27.89 53.26 -11.05
CA ARG A 581 -28.95 52.46 -10.42
C ARG A 581 -30.23 52.42 -11.27
N GLU A 582 -30.55 53.51 -11.96
CA GLU A 582 -31.79 53.64 -12.74
C GLU A 582 -31.73 52.87 -14.07
N LEU A 583 -30.55 52.79 -14.70
CA LEU A 583 -30.32 52.00 -15.91
C LEU A 583 -30.55 50.49 -15.71
N LEU A 584 -30.51 49.98 -14.47
CA LEU A 584 -30.85 48.59 -14.14
C LEU A 584 -32.36 48.33 -14.06
N GLN A 585 -33.20 49.36 -13.91
CA GLN A 585 -34.64 49.20 -13.76
C GLN A 585 -35.34 49.05 -15.11
N LEU A 586 -34.98 49.88 -16.10
CA LEU A 586 -35.53 49.85 -17.48
C LEU A 586 -35.28 48.53 -18.23
N ARG A 587 -34.43 47.63 -17.70
CA ARG A 587 -34.19 46.30 -18.26
C ARG A 587 -35.23 45.25 -17.83
N ARG A 588 -36.12 45.56 -16.88
CA ARG A 588 -37.09 44.60 -16.31
C ARG A 588 -38.43 44.58 -17.04
N ASP A 589 -38.89 45.72 -17.57
CA ASP A 589 -40.25 45.87 -18.14
C ASP A 589 -40.49 45.11 -19.47
N SER A 590 -39.44 44.49 -20.04
CA SER A 590 -39.54 43.71 -21.29
C SER A 590 -40.22 42.34 -21.09
N THR A 591 -40.14 41.75 -19.89
CA THR A 591 -40.59 40.35 -19.67
C THR A 591 -42.11 40.19 -19.58
N THR A 592 -42.84 41.25 -19.22
CA THR A 592 -44.28 41.23 -18.91
C THR A 592 -45.17 40.91 -20.12
N LYS A 593 -44.66 41.00 -21.35
CA LYS A 593 -45.42 40.67 -22.58
C LYS A 593 -45.60 39.17 -22.83
N ASN A 594 -44.86 38.30 -22.16
CA ASN A 594 -44.83 36.86 -22.47
C ASN A 594 -46.03 36.04 -21.94
N ILE A 595 -47.00 36.68 -21.26
CA ILE A 595 -48.10 36.00 -20.56
C ILE A 595 -49.38 35.89 -21.43
N GLN A 596 -49.48 36.64 -22.53
CA GLN A 596 -50.70 36.71 -23.37
C GLN A 596 -50.93 35.50 -24.30
N LEU A 597 -50.16 34.42 -24.17
CA LEU A 597 -50.17 33.29 -25.12
C LEU A 597 -50.99 32.08 -24.62
N ASN A 598 -51.21 31.94 -23.30
CA ASN A 598 -51.84 30.77 -22.67
C ASN A 598 -53.38 30.83 -22.60
N GLN A 599 -54.06 31.33 -23.65
CA GLN A 599 -55.52 31.53 -23.66
C GLN A 599 -56.29 30.79 -24.76
N MET A 600 -55.65 29.87 -25.49
CA MET A 600 -56.23 29.17 -26.66
C MET A 600 -56.51 27.67 -26.45
N GLU A 601 -56.30 27.12 -25.25
CA GLU A 601 -56.28 25.67 -24.99
C GLU A 601 -57.58 25.10 -24.36
N ILE A 602 -58.65 25.89 -24.33
CA ILE A 602 -59.92 25.54 -23.65
C ILE A 602 -60.94 24.85 -24.59
N SER A 603 -60.63 24.67 -25.87
CA SER A 603 -61.52 24.04 -26.86
C SER A 603 -61.52 22.49 -26.80
N LEU A 604 -62.00 21.93 -25.69
CA LEU A 604 -62.28 20.50 -25.50
C LEU A 604 -63.76 20.29 -25.17
N GLN A 605 -64.49 19.59 -26.05
CA GLN A 605 -65.87 19.02 -26.00
C GLN A 605 -66.32 18.88 -27.49
N GLU A 606 -67.19 17.96 -27.98
CA GLU A 606 -68.26 17.14 -27.36
C GLU A 606 -68.74 15.97 -28.31
N THR A 607 -69.65 15.06 -27.87
CA THR A 607 -70.49 14.04 -28.63
C THR A 607 -69.94 12.63 -29.06
N GLN A 608 -70.68 11.49 -29.27
CA GLN A 608 -71.91 10.80 -28.67
C GLN A 608 -72.20 9.31 -29.24
N THR A 609 -73.20 8.48 -28.74
CA THR A 609 -73.48 6.97 -29.02
C THR A 609 -74.97 6.36 -28.78
N GLU A 610 -75.55 5.24 -29.41
CA GLU A 610 -77.00 4.60 -29.24
C GLU A 610 -77.42 3.05 -29.67
N LEU A 611 -78.74 2.57 -29.91
CA LEU A 611 -79.38 1.13 -29.73
C LEU A 611 -80.48 0.37 -30.72
N ASP A 612 -81.30 -0.73 -30.36
CA ASP A 612 -82.11 -1.77 -31.24
C ASP A 612 -83.60 -2.39 -30.90
N ASN A 613 -84.22 -3.42 -31.63
CA ASN A 613 -85.28 -4.56 -31.35
C ASN A 613 -86.56 -4.90 -32.31
N LYS A 614 -87.58 -5.89 -32.23
CA LYS A 614 -87.79 -7.44 -32.36
C LYS A 614 -89.30 -8.09 -32.58
N THR A 615 -89.54 -9.31 -33.25
CA THR A 615 -90.56 -10.52 -33.12
C THR A 615 -92.11 -10.78 -33.61
N VAL A 616 -92.56 -12.07 -33.93
CA VAL A 616 -93.94 -12.86 -33.82
C VAL A 616 -94.73 -13.75 -34.96
N ILE A 617 -95.98 -14.39 -34.80
CA ILE A 617 -96.50 -15.81 -35.25
C ILE A 617 -98.10 -16.20 -35.49
N ASP A 618 -98.56 -17.43 -36.02
CA ASP A 618 -99.82 -18.38 -35.75
C ASP A 618 -100.91 -19.05 -36.83
N LEU A 619 -101.66 -20.21 -36.51
CA LEU A 619 -103.03 -20.92 -36.90
C LEU A 619 -103.46 -22.10 -37.95
N GLU A 620 -104.54 -22.95 -37.67
CA GLU A 620 -105.11 -24.19 -38.46
C GLU A 620 -106.65 -24.69 -38.25
N GLU A 621 -107.20 -25.74 -38.97
CA GLU A 621 -108.28 -26.82 -38.69
C GLU A 621 -109.62 -27.07 -39.57
N LYS A 622 -110.04 -28.36 -39.80
CA LYS A 622 -111.38 -29.03 -40.19
C LYS A 622 -111.88 -29.31 -41.66
N LEU A 623 -112.13 -30.61 -42.05
CA LEU A 623 -113.26 -31.18 -42.91
C LEU A 623 -113.01 -32.67 -43.35
N HIS A 624 -113.86 -33.69 -43.04
CA HIS A 624 -113.35 -35.11 -43.15
C HIS A 624 -114.31 -36.36 -43.30
N ARG A 625 -115.50 -36.36 -43.95
CA ARG A 625 -116.45 -37.53 -43.79
C ARG A 625 -117.19 -38.25 -44.95
N SER A 626 -117.15 -37.84 -46.23
CA SER A 626 -118.06 -38.45 -47.25
C SER A 626 -117.55 -39.74 -47.95
N GLU A 627 -116.56 -40.43 -47.41
CA GLU A 627 -115.85 -41.54 -48.10
C GLU A 627 -116.59 -42.91 -48.11
N ALA A 628 -117.92 -42.94 -48.08
CA ALA A 628 -118.70 -44.16 -47.80
C ALA A 628 -118.77 -45.16 -48.98
N ASP A 629 -119.43 -44.81 -50.07
CA ASP A 629 -119.98 -45.79 -51.04
C ASP A 629 -118.96 -46.36 -52.03
N ARG A 630 -117.73 -45.85 -52.03
CA ARG A 630 -116.60 -46.24 -52.92
C ARG A 630 -116.22 -47.73 -52.84
N ARG A 631 -116.63 -48.46 -51.79
CA ARG A 631 -116.04 -49.76 -51.40
C ARG A 631 -116.42 -50.95 -52.27
N ASN A 632 -117.68 -51.08 -52.72
CA ASN A 632 -118.15 -52.37 -53.25
C ASN A 632 -117.71 -52.68 -54.70
N SER A 633 -117.37 -51.67 -55.50
CA SER A 633 -116.81 -51.85 -56.85
C SER A 633 -115.38 -52.43 -56.84
N LEU A 634 -114.68 -52.29 -55.71
CA LEU A 634 -113.24 -52.58 -55.55
C LEU A 634 -112.93 -54.08 -55.70
N GLN A 635 -113.82 -54.94 -55.21
CA GLN A 635 -113.49 -56.34 -54.92
C GLN A 635 -113.32 -57.24 -56.15
N ARG A 636 -113.72 -56.78 -57.34
CA ARG A 636 -113.53 -57.51 -58.62
C ARG A 636 -112.35 -57.02 -59.45
N ALA A 637 -111.73 -55.88 -59.09
CA ALA A 637 -110.47 -55.43 -59.67
C ALA A 637 -109.25 -56.09 -59.01
N GLN A 638 -109.36 -56.40 -57.71
CA GLN A 638 -108.27 -56.92 -56.87
C GLN A 638 -107.63 -58.22 -57.41
N GLY A 639 -108.38 -59.10 -58.08
CA GLY A 639 -107.86 -60.37 -58.60
C GLY A 639 -106.94 -60.26 -59.83
N LEU A 640 -107.03 -59.18 -60.61
CA LEU A 640 -106.06 -58.88 -61.68
C LEU A 640 -104.95 -57.93 -61.20
N GLN A 641 -105.21 -57.19 -60.10
CA GLN A 641 -104.22 -56.35 -59.46
C GLN A 641 -103.09 -57.17 -58.83
N SER A 642 -103.37 -58.34 -58.25
CA SER A 642 -102.38 -59.17 -57.56
C SER A 642 -101.25 -59.70 -58.46
N GLU A 643 -101.54 -60.06 -59.72
CA GLU A 643 -100.50 -60.56 -60.63
C GLU A 643 -99.60 -59.42 -61.15
N LEU A 644 -100.17 -58.24 -61.40
CA LEU A 644 -99.41 -57.03 -61.69
C LEU A 644 -98.52 -56.62 -60.50
N GLN A 645 -99.05 -56.75 -59.28
CA GLN A 645 -98.40 -56.32 -58.05
C GLN A 645 -97.15 -57.16 -57.72
N ASN A 646 -97.13 -58.46 -58.04
CA ASN A 646 -95.93 -59.28 -57.84
C ASN A 646 -94.76 -58.83 -58.74
N VAL A 647 -95.02 -58.54 -60.03
CA VAL A 647 -93.98 -58.02 -60.95
C VAL A 647 -93.55 -56.61 -60.57
N GLN A 648 -94.43 -55.81 -59.96
CA GLN A 648 -94.07 -54.50 -59.39
C GLN A 648 -93.15 -54.63 -58.16
N VAL A 649 -93.31 -55.67 -57.33
CA VAL A 649 -92.41 -55.92 -56.19
C VAL A 649 -91.00 -56.27 -56.67
N GLU A 650 -90.83 -57.22 -57.61
CA GLU A 650 -89.50 -57.58 -58.12
C GLU A 650 -88.77 -56.40 -58.79
N LEU A 651 -89.52 -55.50 -59.46
CA LEU A 651 -89.00 -54.26 -60.02
C LEU A 651 -88.66 -53.22 -58.94
N GLN A 652 -89.38 -53.21 -57.81
CA GLN A 652 -89.09 -52.32 -56.69
C GLN A 652 -87.89 -52.81 -55.88
N ASP A 653 -87.77 -54.11 -55.58
CA ASP A 653 -86.61 -54.69 -54.88
C ASP A 653 -85.30 -54.39 -55.62
N THR A 654 -85.32 -54.48 -56.96
CA THR A 654 -84.16 -54.15 -57.81
C THR A 654 -83.88 -52.64 -57.92
N LEU A 655 -84.90 -51.78 -57.75
CA LEU A 655 -84.72 -50.33 -57.62
C LEU A 655 -84.17 -49.94 -56.23
N GLU A 656 -84.60 -50.62 -55.17
CA GLU A 656 -84.13 -50.38 -53.80
C GLU A 656 -82.66 -50.79 -53.65
N GLN A 657 -82.25 -51.94 -54.18
CA GLN A 657 -80.82 -52.33 -54.27
C GLN A 657 -79.97 -51.31 -55.06
N LEU A 658 -80.51 -50.77 -56.17
CA LEU A 658 -79.87 -49.70 -56.93
C LEU A 658 -79.82 -48.36 -56.18
N GLN A 659 -80.71 -48.13 -55.21
CA GLN A 659 -80.66 -46.95 -54.35
C GLN A 659 -79.69 -47.13 -53.19
N GLU A 660 -79.65 -48.30 -52.53
CA GLU A 660 -78.65 -48.61 -51.50
C GLU A 660 -77.21 -48.47 -52.04
N LEU A 661 -76.95 -48.96 -53.26
CA LEU A 661 -75.64 -48.81 -53.91
C LEU A 661 -75.28 -47.34 -54.20
N LYS A 662 -76.26 -46.47 -54.54
CA LYS A 662 -76.04 -45.03 -54.67
C LYS A 662 -75.78 -44.36 -53.32
N ASP A 663 -76.54 -44.72 -52.30
CA ASP A 663 -76.39 -44.22 -50.93
C ASP A 663 -75.00 -44.57 -50.37
N VAL A 664 -74.52 -45.79 -50.59
CA VAL A 664 -73.16 -46.23 -50.22
C VAL A 664 -72.11 -45.46 -51.02
N LEU A 665 -72.30 -45.28 -52.33
CA LEU A 665 -71.40 -44.48 -53.16
C LEU A 665 -71.34 -43.01 -52.71
N GLN A 666 -72.48 -42.41 -52.36
CA GLN A 666 -72.58 -41.03 -51.88
C GLN A 666 -71.95 -40.85 -50.50
N LYS A 667 -72.13 -41.81 -49.58
CA LYS A 667 -71.43 -41.85 -48.28
C LYS A 667 -69.91 -42.03 -48.43
N ALA A 668 -69.48 -42.84 -49.40
CA ALA A 668 -68.05 -42.98 -49.73
C ALA A 668 -67.48 -41.68 -50.34
N GLN A 669 -68.25 -40.98 -51.16
CA GLN A 669 -67.87 -39.68 -51.73
C GLN A 669 -67.81 -38.56 -50.68
N SER A 670 -68.75 -38.50 -49.73
CA SER A 670 -68.69 -37.51 -48.64
C SER A 670 -67.50 -37.77 -47.72
N ALA A 671 -67.27 -39.02 -47.30
CA ALA A 671 -66.12 -39.41 -46.49
C ALA A 671 -64.77 -39.19 -47.21
N LEU A 672 -64.73 -39.27 -48.55
CA LEU A 672 -63.56 -38.88 -49.35
C LEU A 672 -63.38 -37.36 -49.40
N GLY A 673 -64.47 -36.60 -49.45
CA GLY A 673 -64.48 -35.14 -49.34
C GLY A 673 -63.96 -34.65 -47.99
N GLU A 674 -64.45 -35.22 -46.89
CA GLU A 674 -64.00 -34.95 -45.51
C GLU A 674 -62.52 -35.29 -45.31
N LYS A 675 -62.04 -36.42 -45.87
CA LYS A 675 -60.61 -36.73 -45.89
C LYS A 675 -59.82 -35.73 -46.73
N SER A 676 -60.39 -35.21 -47.82
CA SER A 676 -59.75 -34.18 -48.64
C SER A 676 -59.67 -32.81 -47.94
N THR A 677 -60.65 -32.45 -47.09
CA THR A 677 -60.54 -31.24 -46.25
C THR A 677 -59.50 -31.45 -45.16
N ILE A 678 -59.56 -32.53 -44.38
CA ILE A 678 -58.57 -32.82 -43.33
C ILE A 678 -57.13 -32.85 -43.89
N ILE A 679 -56.92 -33.41 -45.09
CA ILE A 679 -55.61 -33.39 -45.76
C ILE A 679 -55.19 -31.96 -46.16
N LYS A 680 -56.11 -31.07 -46.56
CA LYS A 680 -55.79 -29.66 -46.82
C LYS A 680 -55.45 -28.93 -45.52
N ASP A 681 -56.24 -29.15 -44.47
CA ASP A 681 -56.12 -28.48 -43.18
C ASP A 681 -54.76 -28.80 -42.53
N LEU A 682 -54.39 -30.10 -42.48
CA LEU A 682 -53.06 -30.58 -42.07
C LEU A 682 -51.92 -30.05 -42.99
N ASN A 683 -52.19 -29.80 -44.27
CA ASN A 683 -51.19 -29.18 -45.17
C ASN A 683 -51.05 -27.66 -44.93
N SER A 684 -52.07 -26.96 -44.45
CA SER A 684 -51.93 -25.58 -43.96
C SER A 684 -51.18 -25.52 -42.63
N GLU A 685 -51.51 -26.39 -41.67
CA GLU A 685 -50.76 -26.49 -40.40
C GLU A 685 -49.28 -26.80 -40.66
N LEU A 686 -48.96 -27.78 -41.52
CA LEU A 686 -47.59 -28.11 -41.90
C LEU A 686 -46.84 -26.96 -42.61
N ARG A 687 -47.55 -26.04 -43.29
CA ARG A 687 -46.96 -24.83 -43.85
C ARG A 687 -46.76 -23.75 -42.80
N GLN A 688 -47.71 -23.59 -41.89
CA GLN A 688 -47.61 -22.65 -40.78
C GLN A 688 -46.42 -23.01 -39.87
N CYS A 689 -46.30 -24.26 -39.43
CA CYS A 689 -45.17 -24.71 -38.61
C CYS A 689 -43.81 -24.61 -39.33
N LYS A 690 -43.79 -24.53 -40.67
CA LYS A 690 -42.57 -24.21 -41.44
C LYS A 690 -42.28 -22.72 -41.46
N SER A 691 -43.27 -21.87 -41.67
CA SER A 691 -43.12 -20.40 -41.53
C SER A 691 -42.63 -20.05 -40.13
N GLU A 692 -43.24 -20.62 -39.09
CA GLU A 692 -42.84 -20.42 -37.69
C GLU A 692 -41.41 -20.92 -37.42
N LEU A 693 -40.96 -22.00 -38.07
CA LEU A 693 -39.57 -22.46 -37.95
C LEU A 693 -38.59 -21.55 -38.70
N GLU A 694 -38.93 -21.13 -39.92
CA GLU A 694 -38.13 -20.20 -40.73
C GLU A 694 -38.01 -18.82 -40.06
N GLU A 695 -39.08 -18.34 -39.40
CA GLU A 695 -39.08 -17.15 -38.55
C GLU A 695 -38.19 -17.33 -37.30
N LYS A 696 -38.19 -18.51 -36.67
CA LYS A 696 -37.32 -18.80 -35.52
C LYS A 696 -35.85 -18.96 -35.89
N ASP A 697 -35.55 -19.52 -37.06
CA ASP A 697 -34.19 -19.55 -37.60
C ASP A 697 -33.69 -18.13 -37.92
N GLN A 698 -34.55 -17.24 -38.42
CA GLN A 698 -34.20 -15.82 -38.60
C GLN A 698 -34.01 -15.09 -37.26
N GLU A 699 -34.87 -15.27 -36.26
CA GLU A 699 -34.67 -14.73 -34.90
C GLU A 699 -33.33 -15.19 -34.30
N LEU A 700 -32.93 -16.44 -34.53
CA LEU A 700 -31.65 -16.98 -34.06
C LEU A 700 -30.45 -16.34 -34.79
N LEU A 701 -30.56 -16.08 -36.09
CA LEU A 701 -29.54 -15.35 -36.86
C LEU A 701 -29.40 -13.90 -36.39
N ASP A 702 -30.51 -13.21 -36.17
CA ASP A 702 -30.53 -11.82 -35.66
C ASP A 702 -29.92 -11.75 -34.25
N MET A 703 -30.22 -12.72 -33.39
CA MET A 703 -29.67 -12.82 -32.04
C MET A 703 -28.17 -13.19 -32.04
N ASP A 704 -27.71 -14.06 -32.93
CA ASP A 704 -26.27 -14.35 -33.12
C ASP A 704 -25.51 -13.14 -33.69
N GLN A 705 -26.11 -12.38 -34.61
CA GLN A 705 -25.56 -11.09 -35.03
C GLN A 705 -25.47 -10.10 -33.86
N ALA A 706 -26.54 -9.93 -33.08
CA ALA A 706 -26.53 -9.05 -31.91
C ALA A 706 -25.49 -9.48 -30.85
N LEU A 707 -25.27 -10.78 -30.68
CA LEU A 707 -24.19 -11.32 -29.83
C LEU A 707 -22.79 -11.06 -30.42
N LYS A 708 -22.61 -11.14 -31.74
CA LYS A 708 -21.35 -10.80 -32.41
C LYS A 708 -21.03 -9.31 -32.29
N GLU A 709 -22.03 -8.45 -32.49
CA GLU A 709 -21.93 -7.00 -32.29
C GLU A 709 -21.58 -6.67 -30.83
N ARG A 710 -22.27 -7.26 -29.85
CA ARG A 710 -21.94 -7.05 -28.42
C ARG A 710 -20.57 -7.59 -28.03
N ASN A 711 -20.11 -8.68 -28.64
CA ASN A 711 -18.75 -9.17 -28.46
C ASN A 711 -17.70 -8.25 -29.13
N TRP A 712 -18.05 -7.52 -30.18
CA TRP A 712 -17.21 -6.48 -30.78
C TRP A 712 -17.18 -5.23 -29.88
N ASP A 713 -18.33 -4.74 -29.39
CA ASP A 713 -18.44 -3.67 -28.40
C ASP A 713 -17.59 -3.97 -27.16
N LEU A 714 -17.67 -5.20 -26.62
CA LEU A 714 -16.91 -5.63 -25.45
C LEU A 714 -15.41 -5.65 -25.72
N LYS A 715 -14.97 -6.09 -26.91
CA LYS A 715 -13.55 -6.01 -27.32
C LYS A 715 -13.08 -4.57 -27.48
N GLN A 716 -13.91 -3.69 -28.04
CA GLN A 716 -13.59 -2.26 -28.16
C GLN A 716 -13.49 -1.59 -26.78
N ARG A 717 -14.44 -1.87 -25.87
CA ARG A 717 -14.42 -1.37 -24.49
C ARG A 717 -13.23 -1.93 -23.71
N ALA A 718 -12.88 -3.21 -23.87
CA ALA A 718 -11.69 -3.78 -23.25
C ALA A 718 -10.41 -3.08 -23.74
N ALA A 719 -10.29 -2.81 -25.05
CA ALA A 719 -9.17 -2.04 -25.59
C ALA A 719 -9.11 -0.60 -25.02
N GLN A 720 -10.25 0.09 -24.95
CA GLN A 720 -10.36 1.42 -24.33
C GLN A 720 -9.99 1.41 -22.84
N VAL A 721 -10.41 0.39 -22.08
CA VAL A 721 -9.99 0.21 -20.67
C VAL A 721 -8.49 -0.02 -20.59
N THR A 722 -7.89 -0.88 -21.41
CA THR A 722 -6.42 -1.06 -21.40
C THR A 722 -5.65 0.21 -21.79
N GLN A 723 -6.22 1.06 -22.65
CA GLN A 723 -5.66 2.36 -22.99
C GLN A 723 -5.76 3.35 -21.82
N LEU A 724 -6.88 3.38 -21.09
CA LEU A 724 -7.04 4.17 -19.87
C LEU A 724 -6.12 3.66 -18.75
N ASP A 725 -5.95 2.34 -18.60
CA ASP A 725 -4.99 1.76 -17.66
C ASP A 725 -3.54 2.08 -18.04
N MET A 726 -3.24 2.35 -19.32
CA MET A 726 -1.95 2.89 -19.75
C MET A 726 -1.80 4.35 -19.36
N THR A 727 -2.74 5.24 -19.72
CA THR A 727 -2.63 6.67 -19.40
C THR A 727 -2.70 6.97 -17.90
N ILE A 728 -3.46 6.18 -17.12
CA ILE A 728 -3.47 6.24 -15.65
C ILE A 728 -2.10 5.84 -15.08
N ARG A 729 -1.42 4.82 -15.64
CA ARG A 729 -0.06 4.46 -15.23
C ARG A 729 0.96 5.52 -15.63
N GLU A 730 0.86 6.07 -16.84
CA GLU A 730 1.71 7.15 -17.32
C GLU A 730 1.59 8.37 -16.39
N HIS A 731 0.37 8.88 -16.16
CA HIS A 731 0.12 9.98 -15.22
C HIS A 731 0.53 9.66 -13.78
N LYS A 732 0.38 8.41 -13.32
CA LYS A 732 0.90 8.00 -12.01
C LYS A 732 2.42 8.10 -11.94
N THR A 733 3.14 7.65 -12.97
CA THR A 733 4.62 7.80 -13.03
C THR A 733 5.06 9.24 -13.23
N GLU A 734 4.30 10.08 -13.94
CA GLU A 734 4.56 11.52 -14.05
C GLU A 734 4.40 12.22 -12.69
N LEU A 735 3.36 11.85 -11.92
CA LEU A 735 3.13 12.35 -10.57
C LEU A 735 4.21 11.86 -9.60
N GLU A 736 4.62 10.60 -9.66
CA GLU A 736 5.74 10.05 -8.87
C GLU A 736 7.06 10.79 -9.18
N GLN A 737 7.39 10.98 -10.47
CA GLN A 737 8.53 11.80 -10.87
C GLN A 737 8.40 13.27 -10.45
N LYS A 738 7.17 13.81 -10.34
CA LYS A 738 6.94 15.18 -9.87
C LYS A 738 7.08 15.29 -8.36
N ILE A 739 6.64 14.28 -7.61
CA ILE A 739 6.84 14.13 -6.16
C ILE A 739 8.34 14.07 -5.87
N ILE A 740 9.10 13.15 -6.49
CA ILE A 740 10.56 13.03 -6.31
C ILE A 740 11.29 14.36 -6.61
N ARG A 741 10.87 15.10 -7.67
CA ARG A 741 11.43 16.42 -7.99
C ARG A 741 11.07 17.51 -6.99
N LEU A 742 9.89 17.45 -6.37
CA LEU A 742 9.47 18.38 -5.32
C LEU A 742 10.14 18.05 -3.97
N GLU A 743 10.30 16.76 -3.65
CA GLU A 743 10.99 16.27 -2.45
C GLU A 743 12.48 16.64 -2.48
N GLY A 744 13.20 16.32 -3.56
CA GLY A 744 14.60 16.74 -3.72
C GLY A 744 14.77 18.26 -3.80
N GLY A 745 13.77 18.98 -4.32
CA GLY A 745 13.73 20.45 -4.30
C GLY A 745 13.53 21.02 -2.88
N LEU A 746 12.66 20.39 -2.09
CA LEU A 746 12.40 20.75 -0.69
C LEU A 746 13.60 20.41 0.20
N GLU A 747 14.22 19.26 0.01
CA GLU A 747 15.44 18.85 0.71
C GLU A 747 16.61 19.79 0.39
N LYS A 748 16.80 20.15 -0.89
CA LYS A 748 17.79 21.16 -1.28
C LYS A 748 17.51 22.53 -0.63
N ALA A 749 16.26 22.97 -0.59
CA ALA A 749 15.88 24.21 0.10
C ALA A 749 16.06 24.11 1.64
N ALA A 750 15.84 22.95 2.24
CA ALA A 750 16.09 22.69 3.65
C ALA A 750 17.61 22.71 3.97
N LEU A 751 18.44 22.15 3.08
CA LEU A 751 19.89 22.22 3.18
C LEU A 751 20.40 23.66 2.98
N GLU A 752 19.92 24.39 1.98
CA GLU A 752 20.29 25.80 1.76
C GLU A 752 19.88 26.70 2.94
N THR A 753 18.70 26.49 3.53
CA THR A 753 18.25 27.24 4.71
C THR A 753 18.99 26.83 5.98
N LYS A 754 19.35 25.55 6.15
CA LYS A 754 20.22 25.07 7.23
C LYS A 754 21.64 25.61 7.11
N GLU A 755 22.24 25.58 5.91
CA GLU A 755 23.53 26.21 5.65
C GLU A 755 23.51 27.71 5.90
N ARG A 756 22.48 28.42 5.43
CA ARG A 756 22.32 29.86 5.68
C ARG A 756 22.15 30.14 7.18
N GLY A 757 21.38 29.30 7.88
CA GLY A 757 21.23 29.35 9.33
C GLY A 757 22.57 29.18 10.04
N ASN A 758 23.30 28.11 9.74
CA ASN A 758 24.63 27.84 10.28
C ASN A 758 25.60 29.00 10.01
N LYS A 759 25.75 29.44 8.76
CA LYS A 759 26.62 30.58 8.39
C LYS A 759 26.21 31.88 9.10
N GLN A 760 24.92 32.06 9.40
CA GLN A 760 24.42 33.22 10.13
C GLN A 760 24.61 33.10 11.64
N VAL A 761 24.61 31.88 12.20
CA VAL A 761 25.04 31.59 13.58
C VAL A 761 26.56 31.76 13.72
N GLU A 762 27.36 31.17 12.83
CA GLU A 762 28.82 31.35 12.75
C GLU A 762 29.21 32.84 12.72
N MET A 763 28.59 33.65 11.85
CA MET A 763 28.81 35.11 11.84
C MET A 763 28.36 35.85 13.11
N LEU A 764 27.44 35.29 13.89
CA LEU A 764 27.01 35.86 15.18
C LEU A 764 27.94 35.41 16.31
N ASP A 765 28.43 34.17 16.28
CA ASP A 765 29.42 33.65 17.23
C ASP A 765 30.81 34.27 17.01
N GLU A 766 31.24 34.46 15.75
CA GLU A 766 32.47 35.24 15.42
C GLU A 766 32.37 36.66 15.98
N LYS A 767 31.22 37.34 15.83
CA LYS A 767 30.99 38.69 16.38
C LYS A 767 30.91 38.71 17.90
N LEU A 768 30.24 37.71 18.50
CA LEU A 768 30.15 37.56 19.95
C LEU A 768 31.53 37.27 20.56
N GLN A 769 32.35 36.47 19.89
CA GLN A 769 33.71 36.16 20.32
C GLN A 769 34.62 37.38 20.17
N PHE A 770 34.57 38.08 19.04
CA PHE A 770 35.26 39.37 18.86
C PHE A 770 34.86 40.38 19.95
N SER A 771 33.58 40.50 20.28
CA SER A 771 33.11 41.39 21.34
C SER A 771 33.55 40.94 22.75
N LYS A 772 33.70 39.64 23.01
CA LYS A 772 34.26 39.11 24.28
C LYS A 772 35.75 39.39 24.38
N ASP A 773 36.49 39.25 23.28
CA ASP A 773 37.94 39.46 23.28
C ASP A 773 38.30 40.95 23.31
N GLN A 774 37.49 41.83 22.68
CA GLN A 774 37.55 43.27 22.93
C GLN A 774 37.25 43.63 24.39
N LEU A 775 36.26 42.97 25.02
CA LEU A 775 35.99 43.18 26.45
C LEU A 775 37.21 42.76 27.31
N ARG A 776 37.82 41.61 27.04
CA ARG A 776 39.05 41.15 27.72
C ARG A 776 40.23 42.10 27.52
N GLU A 777 40.37 42.68 26.32
CA GLU A 777 41.38 43.69 26.03
C GLU A 777 41.12 44.98 26.84
N LYS A 778 39.87 45.44 26.94
CA LYS A 778 39.49 46.58 27.80
C LYS A 778 39.65 46.29 29.29
N ASP A 779 39.34 45.07 29.74
CA ASP A 779 39.58 44.63 31.12
C ASP A 779 41.09 44.62 31.44
N PHE A 780 41.94 44.21 30.49
CA PHE A 780 43.39 44.24 30.63
C PHE A 780 43.95 45.67 30.61
N GLU A 781 43.48 46.55 29.72
CA GLU A 781 43.79 47.98 29.75
C GLU A 781 43.39 48.62 31.08
N LEU A 782 42.20 48.31 31.60
CA LEU A 782 41.73 48.78 32.90
C LEU A 782 42.65 48.29 34.02
N LEU A 783 43.02 47.01 34.03
CA LEU A 783 43.94 46.45 35.03
C LEU A 783 45.34 47.10 34.97
N GLN A 784 45.81 47.43 33.76
CA GLN A 784 47.07 48.17 33.56
C GLN A 784 46.96 49.63 34.04
N MET A 785 45.83 50.29 33.77
CA MET A 785 45.54 51.64 34.26
C MET A 785 45.38 51.69 35.78
N GLU A 786 44.74 50.69 36.40
CA GLU A 786 44.69 50.54 37.86
C GLU A 786 46.09 50.30 38.45
N GLN A 787 46.94 49.52 37.78
CA GLN A 787 48.32 49.33 38.21
C GLN A 787 49.13 50.63 38.13
N GLN A 788 49.04 51.37 37.02
CA GLN A 788 49.68 52.69 36.87
C GLN A 788 49.14 53.69 37.90
N PHE A 789 47.82 53.72 38.13
CA PHE A 789 47.20 54.57 39.16
C PHE A 789 47.67 54.18 40.57
N SER A 790 47.91 52.89 40.85
CA SER A 790 48.48 52.43 42.11
C SER A 790 49.95 52.86 42.28
N GLN A 791 50.74 52.88 41.20
CA GLN A 791 52.12 53.36 41.19
C GLN A 791 52.16 54.87 41.44
N VAL A 792 51.42 55.66 40.67
CA VAL A 792 51.31 57.12 40.84
C VAL A 792 50.76 57.48 42.22
N LYS A 793 49.81 56.71 42.78
CA LYS A 793 49.32 56.89 44.15
C LYS A 793 50.40 56.62 45.20
N ASN A 794 51.25 55.61 45.01
CA ASN A 794 52.38 55.35 45.89
C ASN A 794 53.45 56.45 45.78
N GLU A 795 53.77 56.90 44.56
CA GLU A 795 54.65 58.04 44.31
C GLU A 795 54.13 59.32 44.98
N ILE A 796 52.82 59.61 44.89
CA ILE A 796 52.20 60.73 45.60
C ILE A 796 52.40 60.59 47.11
N VAL A 797 52.17 59.41 47.69
CA VAL A 797 52.39 59.15 49.13
C VAL A 797 53.87 59.27 49.52
N GLU A 798 54.81 58.98 48.61
CA GLU A 798 56.25 59.23 48.83
C GLU A 798 56.60 60.72 48.70
N LYS A 799 56.01 61.44 47.75
CA LYS A 799 56.16 62.90 47.64
C LYS A 799 55.50 63.65 48.80
N GLU A 800 54.42 63.13 49.38
CA GLU A 800 53.85 63.66 50.63
C GLU A 800 54.82 63.50 51.81
N LYS A 801 55.54 62.37 51.90
CA LYS A 801 56.61 62.17 52.90
C LYS A 801 57.81 63.08 52.63
N GLU A 802 58.26 63.22 51.38
CA GLU A 802 59.31 64.18 51.01
C GLU A 802 58.91 65.62 51.37
N ILE A 803 57.68 66.04 51.05
CA ILE A 803 57.14 67.36 51.41
C ILE A 803 57.04 67.53 52.94
N ALA A 804 56.69 66.48 53.69
CA ALA A 804 56.72 66.53 55.16
C ALA A 804 58.15 66.69 55.70
N ASN A 805 59.14 66.00 55.12
CA ASN A 805 60.55 66.12 55.46
C ASN A 805 61.11 67.50 55.07
N PHE A 806 60.74 68.05 53.91
CA PHE A 806 61.11 69.42 53.53
C PHE A 806 60.45 70.45 54.45
N LYS A 807 59.20 70.24 54.90
CA LYS A 807 58.57 71.10 55.92
C LYS A 807 59.27 71.03 57.29
N MET A 808 59.78 69.86 57.69
CA MET A 808 60.64 69.72 58.87
C MET A 808 61.93 70.56 58.69
N VAL A 809 62.67 70.33 57.61
CA VAL A 809 63.95 71.03 57.35
C VAL A 809 63.76 72.55 57.18
N VAL A 810 62.69 73.00 56.53
CA VAL A 810 62.36 74.43 56.44
C VAL A 810 62.08 75.01 57.83
N LYS A 811 61.32 74.30 58.69
CA LYS A 811 61.05 74.75 60.06
C LYS A 811 62.30 74.78 60.95
N GLU A 812 63.22 73.83 60.74
CA GLU A 812 64.55 73.83 61.39
C GLU A 812 65.41 75.00 60.90
N GLN A 813 65.38 75.32 59.60
CA GLN A 813 66.04 76.49 59.02
C GLN A 813 65.40 77.81 59.48
N GLU A 814 64.07 77.90 59.61
CA GLU A 814 63.37 79.05 60.19
C GLU A 814 63.80 79.29 61.65
N GLN A 815 63.95 78.22 62.44
CA GLN A 815 64.48 78.31 63.81
C GLN A 815 65.95 78.75 63.83
N HIS A 816 66.80 78.21 62.95
CA HIS A 816 68.20 78.60 62.83
C HIS A 816 68.35 80.06 62.37
N ILE A 817 67.55 80.52 61.42
CA ILE A 817 67.50 81.92 60.97
C ILE A 817 67.00 82.82 62.10
N GLY A 818 66.01 82.39 62.89
CA GLY A 818 65.56 83.12 64.08
C GLY A 818 66.65 83.25 65.14
N GLN A 819 67.39 82.18 65.40
CA GLN A 819 68.57 82.20 66.30
C GLN A 819 69.64 83.16 65.77
N GLN A 820 70.02 83.08 64.49
CA GLN A 820 70.98 84.00 63.88
C GLN A 820 70.53 85.46 63.87
N GLN A 821 69.23 85.73 63.67
CA GLN A 821 68.68 87.09 63.80
C GLN A 821 68.79 87.61 65.23
N GLN A 822 68.59 86.75 66.24
CA GLN A 822 68.80 87.12 67.63
C GLN A 822 70.28 87.32 67.98
N GLU A 823 71.19 86.45 67.51
CA GLU A 823 72.64 86.67 67.63
C GLU A 823 73.08 87.98 66.98
N VAL A 824 72.55 88.33 65.81
CA VAL A 824 72.83 89.61 65.13
C VAL A 824 72.26 90.80 65.91
N LEU A 825 71.12 90.66 66.59
CA LEU A 825 70.59 91.69 67.49
C LEU A 825 71.47 91.86 68.73
N GLU A 826 71.97 90.78 69.32
CA GLU A 826 72.86 90.79 70.48
C GLU A 826 74.24 91.36 70.12
N GLN A 827 74.84 90.94 69.00
CA GLN A 827 76.05 91.55 68.43
C GLN A 827 75.82 93.03 68.09
N GLY A 828 74.65 93.39 67.55
CA GLY A 828 74.27 94.79 67.29
C GLY A 828 74.17 95.65 68.54
N GLN A 829 73.77 95.07 69.68
CA GLN A 829 73.81 95.72 70.99
C GLN A 829 75.25 95.85 71.51
N GLN A 830 76.08 94.81 71.38
CA GLN A 830 77.50 94.87 71.76
C GLN A 830 78.26 95.93 70.95
N VAL A 831 78.04 96.01 69.63
CA VAL A 831 78.62 97.05 68.76
C VAL A 831 78.13 98.45 69.13
N ARG A 832 76.88 98.60 69.59
CA ARG A 832 76.37 99.88 70.09
C ARG A 832 77.08 100.30 71.38
N LEU A 833 77.21 99.40 72.35
CA LEU A 833 77.93 99.64 73.60
C LEU A 833 79.41 99.96 73.36
N ALA A 834 80.08 99.24 72.45
CA ALA A 834 81.45 99.53 72.04
C ALA A 834 81.60 100.91 71.35
N ARG A 835 80.62 101.31 70.52
CA ARG A 835 80.59 102.66 69.92
C ARG A 835 80.39 103.76 70.97
N GLU A 836 79.53 103.55 71.95
CA GLU A 836 79.36 104.50 73.07
C GLU A 836 80.63 104.62 73.93
N GLN A 837 81.31 103.50 74.23
CA GLN A 837 82.59 103.50 74.93
C GLN A 837 83.67 104.25 74.12
N MET A 838 83.75 104.01 72.80
CA MET A 838 84.67 104.70 71.91
C MET A 838 84.36 106.21 71.80
N GLN A 839 83.08 106.60 71.81
CA GLN A 839 82.68 108.02 71.82
C GLN A 839 83.06 108.73 73.13
N ARG A 840 82.91 108.06 74.28
CA ARG A 840 83.37 108.57 75.59
C ARG A 840 84.90 108.75 75.58
N ALA A 841 85.65 107.71 75.21
CA ALA A 841 87.10 107.80 75.07
C ALA A 841 87.56 108.88 74.06
N HIS A 842 86.79 109.14 73.00
CA HIS A 842 87.11 110.21 72.06
C HIS A 842 86.88 111.61 72.66
N LEU A 843 85.83 111.80 73.46
CA LEU A 843 85.61 113.02 74.24
C LEU A 843 86.76 113.25 75.22
N ASP A 844 87.15 112.22 75.98
CA ASP A 844 88.27 112.29 76.94
C ASP A 844 89.58 112.70 76.24
N ILE A 845 89.86 112.12 75.06
CA ILE A 845 91.02 112.49 74.22
C ILE A 845 90.92 113.93 73.69
N MET A 846 89.72 114.43 73.39
CA MET A 846 89.51 115.81 72.94
C MET A 846 89.68 116.82 74.08
N GLU A 847 89.27 116.49 75.30
CA GLU A 847 89.53 117.32 76.48
C GLU A 847 91.03 117.30 76.86
N ALA A 848 91.69 116.15 76.82
CA ALA A 848 93.13 116.05 77.01
C ALA A 848 93.92 116.87 75.97
N ARG A 849 93.52 116.83 74.69
CA ARG A 849 94.08 117.70 73.63
C ARG A 849 93.83 119.18 73.89
N ARG A 850 92.66 119.54 74.43
CA ARG A 850 92.33 120.93 74.79
C ARG A 850 93.20 121.43 75.95
N GLN A 851 93.42 120.62 76.98
CA GLN A 851 94.34 120.94 78.08
C GLN A 851 95.78 121.08 77.57
N LEU A 852 96.25 120.13 76.75
CA LEU A 852 97.60 120.17 76.17
C LEU A 852 97.83 121.43 75.31
N CYS A 853 96.80 121.89 74.58
CA CYS A 853 96.86 123.15 73.81
C CYS A 853 96.93 124.41 74.72
N LEU A 854 96.39 124.36 75.95
CA LEU A 854 96.56 125.44 76.92
C LEU A 854 97.99 125.45 77.49
N THR A 855 98.50 124.30 77.93
CA THR A 855 99.88 124.20 78.44
C THR A 855 100.92 124.52 77.37
N GLN A 856 100.65 124.20 76.09
CA GLN A 856 101.49 124.60 74.97
C GLN A 856 101.57 126.13 74.86
N ARG A 857 100.45 126.85 74.96
CA ARG A 857 100.41 128.32 74.90
C ARG A 857 101.09 128.99 76.10
N GLU A 858 101.09 128.34 77.26
CA GLU A 858 101.83 128.80 78.44
C GLU A 858 103.34 128.59 78.26
N ALA A 859 103.77 127.44 77.71
CA ALA A 859 105.16 127.22 77.31
C ALA A 859 105.61 128.22 76.23
N ASP A 860 104.79 128.47 75.21
CA ASP A 860 105.04 129.49 74.17
C ASP A 860 105.03 130.92 74.73
N ARG A 861 104.53 131.15 75.95
CA ARG A 861 104.62 132.43 76.68
C ARG A 861 105.93 132.53 77.45
N LEU A 862 106.26 131.49 78.22
CA LEU A 862 107.50 131.37 78.99
C LEU A 862 108.74 131.37 78.08
N SER A 863 108.66 130.80 76.86
CA SER A 863 109.75 130.87 75.88
C SER A 863 110.03 132.32 75.45
N ARG A 864 109.00 133.14 75.22
CA ARG A 864 109.19 134.56 74.85
C ARG A 864 109.71 135.38 76.02
N GLU A 865 109.24 135.12 77.24
CA GLU A 865 109.81 135.73 78.46
C GLU A 865 111.30 135.35 78.63
N LEU A 866 111.70 134.15 78.23
CA LEU A 866 113.09 133.70 78.22
C LEU A 866 113.91 134.35 77.08
N ASP A 867 113.37 134.45 75.87
CA ASP A 867 114.02 135.10 74.72
C ASP A 867 114.26 136.60 74.98
N GLU A 868 113.29 137.30 75.59
CA GLU A 868 113.43 138.68 76.05
C GLU A 868 114.52 138.81 77.13
N ALA A 869 114.61 137.87 78.07
CA ALA A 869 115.66 137.85 79.09
C ALA A 869 117.05 137.56 78.51
N ILE A 870 117.15 136.73 77.46
CA ILE A 870 118.40 136.47 76.72
C ILE A 870 118.85 137.74 76.00
N HIS A 871 117.95 138.45 75.34
CA HIS A 871 118.26 139.71 74.64
C HIS A 871 118.76 140.80 75.61
N LEU A 872 118.11 140.93 76.78
CA LEU A 872 118.55 141.81 77.87
C LEU A 872 119.90 141.40 78.49
N SER A 873 120.24 140.11 78.45
CA SER A 873 121.56 139.63 78.88
C SER A 873 122.65 140.04 77.87
N GLN A 874 122.36 139.93 76.57
CA GLN A 874 123.30 140.29 75.50
C GLN A 874 123.57 141.81 75.44
N GLU A 875 122.58 142.66 75.69
CA GLU A 875 122.79 144.12 75.85
C GLU A 875 123.70 144.45 77.05
N LYS A 876 123.55 143.74 78.18
CA LYS A 876 124.41 143.91 79.36
C LYS A 876 125.83 143.40 79.11
N GLU A 877 125.99 142.30 78.40
CA GLU A 877 127.29 141.76 78.01
C GLU A 877 128.04 142.73 77.06
N ALA A 878 127.33 143.34 76.11
CA ALA A 878 127.88 144.42 75.28
C ALA A 878 128.32 145.64 76.11
N HIS A 879 127.54 146.05 77.11
CA HIS A 879 127.93 147.11 78.04
C HIS A 879 129.17 146.76 78.88
N VAL A 880 129.28 145.52 79.37
CA VAL A 880 130.46 145.05 80.13
C VAL A 880 131.71 145.06 79.26
N ASN A 881 131.61 144.65 78.00
CA ASN A 881 132.73 144.71 77.05
C ASN A 881 133.22 146.16 76.83
N HIS A 882 132.30 147.13 76.73
CA HIS A 882 132.68 148.53 76.55
C HIS A 882 133.38 149.12 77.80
N LEU A 883 132.93 148.77 79.00
CA LEU A 883 133.62 149.13 80.26
C LEU A 883 135.00 148.47 80.40
N ALA A 884 135.22 147.30 79.81
CA ALA A 884 136.53 146.66 79.78
C ALA A 884 137.53 147.42 78.87
N GLU A 885 137.07 148.00 77.77
CA GLU A 885 137.88 148.86 76.90
C GLU A 885 138.31 150.16 77.63
N GLU A 886 137.41 150.80 78.37
CA GLU A 886 137.72 151.99 79.17
C GLU A 886 138.73 151.71 80.30
N LEU A 887 138.61 150.57 80.98
CA LEU A 887 139.59 150.14 82.01
C LEU A 887 140.98 149.89 81.44
N GLY A 888 141.08 149.31 80.24
CA GLY A 888 142.35 149.10 79.54
C GLY A 888 143.07 150.41 79.19
N ALA A 889 142.32 151.45 78.81
CA ALA A 889 142.87 152.77 78.52
C ALA A 889 143.49 153.45 79.76
N LEU A 890 142.89 153.26 80.95
CA LEU A 890 143.36 153.87 82.20
C LEU A 890 144.65 153.22 82.72
N GLN A 891 144.78 151.89 82.65
CA GLN A 891 145.99 151.18 83.09
C GLN A 891 147.25 151.57 82.28
N ALA A 892 147.08 151.94 81.00
CA ALA A 892 148.17 152.44 80.17
C ALA A 892 148.74 153.80 80.65
N CYS A 893 147.93 154.65 81.30
CA CYS A 893 148.38 155.91 81.90
C CYS A 893 149.06 155.71 83.26
N GLU A 894 148.60 154.75 84.07
CA GLU A 894 149.13 154.48 85.41
C GLU A 894 150.61 154.04 85.38
N ALA A 895 150.94 153.11 84.48
CA ALA A 895 152.32 152.65 84.26
C ALA A 895 153.29 153.77 83.84
N GLN A 896 152.79 154.87 83.26
CA GLN A 896 153.59 156.01 82.83
C GLN A 896 153.93 157.00 83.97
N MET A 897 153.29 156.84 85.14
CA MET A 897 153.50 157.70 86.32
C MET A 897 154.41 157.03 87.37
N GLU A 898 154.29 155.71 87.58
CA GLU A 898 155.15 154.96 88.52
C GLU A 898 156.66 155.16 88.30
N VAL A 899 157.10 155.17 87.03
CA VAL A 899 158.52 155.27 86.67
C VAL A 899 159.10 156.65 87.02
N LYS A 900 158.29 157.71 87.04
CA LYS A 900 158.74 159.06 87.41
C LYS A 900 159.05 159.17 88.90
N MET A 901 158.15 158.69 89.77
CA MET A 901 158.33 158.80 91.23
C MET A 901 159.54 158.02 91.76
N LYS A 902 159.89 156.90 91.10
CA LYS A 902 161.08 156.10 91.47
C LYS A 902 162.42 156.80 91.23
N MET A 903 162.47 157.90 90.46
CA MET A 903 163.70 158.71 90.29
C MET A 903 163.90 159.80 91.36
N GLU A 904 162.84 160.22 92.06
CA GLU A 904 162.92 161.28 93.08
C GLU A 904 163.15 160.73 94.50
N ALA A 905 162.63 159.53 94.78
CA ALA A 905 162.54 158.94 96.12
C ALA A 905 163.88 158.57 96.82
N GLN A 906 165.03 158.68 96.15
CA GLN A 906 166.32 158.26 96.72
C GLN A 906 167.45 159.30 96.64
N LYS A 907 167.27 160.41 95.91
CA LYS A 907 168.22 161.53 95.87
C LYS A 907 168.07 162.52 97.03
N LEU A 908 167.08 162.29 97.90
CA LEU A 908 166.88 162.99 99.18
C LEU A 908 166.93 162.02 100.38
N LYS A 909 167.68 160.92 100.20
CA LYS A 909 168.32 160.16 101.29
C LYS A 909 169.84 160.36 101.30
N GLU A 910 170.35 161.24 100.43
CA GLU A 910 171.71 161.77 100.54
C GLU A 910 171.79 162.64 101.80
N GLU A 911 172.77 162.31 102.65
CA GLU A 911 173.59 163.22 103.48
C GLU A 911 172.89 164.16 104.50
N MET A 912 173.42 164.15 105.73
CA MET A 912 173.22 165.17 106.78
C MET A 912 171.89 165.22 107.53
N ALA A 913 171.63 164.15 108.28
CA ALA A 913 171.38 164.31 109.73
C ALA A 913 172.52 163.70 110.56
N ASP A 914 173.73 163.64 109.99
CA ASP A 914 174.92 163.07 110.61
C ASP A 914 175.34 163.85 111.86
N LEU A 915 175.32 163.14 112.99
CA LEU A 915 176.06 163.42 114.23
C LEU A 915 175.65 164.72 114.95
N LYS A 916 175.20 164.69 116.22
CA LYS A 916 175.18 163.60 117.21
C LYS A 916 174.36 164.07 118.43
N ASP A 917 173.78 163.17 119.22
CA ASP A 917 174.43 162.73 120.47
C ASP A 917 173.65 161.69 121.29
N SER A 918 174.39 161.04 122.20
CA SER A 918 173.94 160.35 123.42
C SER A 918 172.54 159.67 123.47
N HIS A 919 172.48 158.47 122.91
CA HIS A 919 172.27 157.22 123.69
C HIS A 919 171.08 157.04 124.68
N GLN A 920 170.34 155.94 124.46
CA GLN A 920 170.20 154.73 125.33
C GLN A 920 168.86 154.35 126.04
N LYS A 921 168.41 153.11 125.72
CA LYS A 921 168.10 151.96 126.62
C LYS A 921 166.67 151.64 127.16
N GLU A 922 166.25 150.38 126.86
CA GLU A 922 165.69 149.32 127.77
C GLU A 922 164.29 149.51 128.44
N GLU A 923 163.42 148.50 128.72
CA GLU A 923 163.13 147.09 128.28
C GLU A 923 161.75 146.65 128.92
N SER A 924 161.07 145.47 128.87
CA SER A 924 161.17 144.10 128.28
C SER A 924 159.81 143.33 128.39
N GLN A 925 159.74 142.04 127.93
CA GLN A 925 158.74 140.95 128.22
C GLN A 925 157.25 141.11 127.72
N ALA A 926 156.41 140.11 127.36
CA ALA A 926 156.43 138.64 127.04
C ALA A 926 154.95 138.16 126.64
N GLN A 927 154.52 136.98 126.10
CA GLN A 927 155.05 135.80 125.35
C GLN A 927 153.91 134.83 124.83
N LEU A 928 154.22 133.91 123.86
CA LEU A 928 153.69 132.53 123.57
C LEU A 928 152.38 132.14 122.75
N LEU A 929 152.59 131.23 121.75
CA LEU A 929 151.80 130.03 121.23
C LEU A 929 150.68 130.03 120.11
N PHE A 930 150.81 129.04 119.18
CA PHE A 930 149.89 128.15 118.37
C PHE A 930 148.39 128.52 118.12
N SER A 931 147.67 128.13 117.04
CA SER A 931 147.97 127.48 115.71
C SER A 931 146.73 127.55 114.76
N THR A 932 146.92 127.46 113.42
CA THR A 932 145.96 127.14 112.31
C THR A 932 144.43 127.40 112.43
N GLU A 933 143.84 128.33 111.63
CA GLU A 933 142.56 128.21 110.85
C GLU A 933 142.00 129.58 110.31
N SER A 934 140.92 129.54 109.50
CA SER A 934 139.94 130.64 109.17
C SER A 934 140.45 131.84 108.33
N GLN A 935 139.92 132.18 107.13
CA GLN A 935 138.62 132.77 106.74
C GLN A 935 138.34 134.24 107.16
N GLN A 936 137.60 134.96 106.29
CA GLN A 936 137.28 136.40 106.29
C GLN A 936 138.46 137.36 106.01
N SER A 937 138.29 138.27 105.04
CA SER A 937 139.23 139.35 104.75
C SER A 937 138.49 140.60 104.25
N SER A 938 138.95 141.78 104.66
CA SER A 938 138.26 143.06 104.47
C SER A 938 139.25 144.23 104.52
N ASN A 939 138.82 145.41 104.09
CA ASN A 939 139.65 146.61 103.98
C ASN A 939 139.18 147.72 104.95
N GLN A 940 139.37 147.52 106.27
CA GLN A 940 139.48 148.62 107.26
C GLN A 940 139.80 148.15 108.70
N GLN A 941 140.65 148.92 109.38
CA GLN A 941 140.80 149.09 110.83
C GLN A 941 141.38 150.51 111.07
N LEU A 942 141.12 151.25 112.16
CA LEU A 942 140.06 151.20 113.17
C LEU A 942 140.10 152.54 113.96
N ASN A 943 138.94 153.17 114.24
CA ASN A 943 138.60 154.04 115.40
C ASN A 943 137.46 155.02 115.06
N SER A 944 136.60 155.49 115.98
CA SER A 944 136.33 155.19 117.40
C SER A 944 135.11 156.01 117.88
N GLN A 945 134.30 155.66 118.90
CA GLN A 945 133.95 154.37 119.53
C GLN A 945 132.72 154.58 120.47
N LEU A 946 131.90 153.53 120.62
CA LEU A 946 131.21 153.14 121.87
C LEU A 946 130.28 154.13 122.61
N HIS A 947 129.03 154.19 122.14
CA HIS A 947 127.83 153.99 122.98
C HIS A 947 126.89 153.10 122.16
N HIS A 948 126.06 152.19 122.68
CA HIS A 948 125.75 151.62 124.00
C HIS A 948 124.62 150.60 123.69
N MET A 949 123.94 150.04 124.69
CA MET A 949 122.60 149.47 124.49
C MET A 949 121.62 150.47 123.83
N LYS A 950 120.52 149.88 123.30
CA LYS A 950 119.31 150.50 122.70
C LYS A 950 119.52 151.05 121.28
N GLN A 951 118.61 150.82 120.33
CA GLN A 951 117.29 150.16 120.40
C GLN A 951 117.10 149.31 119.13
N GLU A 952 116.63 148.06 119.18
CA GLU A 952 115.20 147.61 119.26
C GLU A 952 114.26 148.48 118.39
N LEU A 953 113.32 147.97 117.59
CA LEU A 953 112.71 146.63 117.50
C LEU A 953 113.46 145.70 116.52
N GLU A 954 113.78 144.43 116.80
CA GLU A 954 113.38 143.46 117.86
C GLU A 954 112.04 142.72 117.66
N GLU A 955 112.05 141.43 118.09
CA GLU A 955 110.93 140.48 118.37
C GLU A 955 109.88 140.15 117.28
N ALA A 956 109.46 138.90 117.06
CA ALA A 956 109.81 137.57 117.61
C ALA A 956 109.61 136.49 116.50
N ARG A 957 110.11 135.24 116.49
CA ARG A 957 110.66 134.26 117.47
C ARG A 957 109.64 133.29 118.13
N ASN A 958 109.67 132.02 117.65
CA ASN A 958 109.26 130.74 118.28
C ASN A 958 107.76 130.36 118.51
N GLY A 959 107.41 129.07 118.23
CA GLY A 959 106.47 128.30 119.10
C GLY A 959 105.52 127.26 118.45
N ILE A 960 105.75 125.95 118.70
CA ILE A 960 104.80 124.90 119.18
C ILE A 960 103.42 124.76 118.46
N PHE A 961 103.14 123.70 117.68
CA PHE A 961 102.56 122.39 118.07
C PHE A 961 101.21 122.45 118.82
N ASP A 962 100.09 122.09 118.17
CA ASP A 962 99.03 121.21 118.74
C ASP A 962 97.90 120.87 117.72
N LEU A 963 97.25 119.70 117.91
CA LEU A 963 95.96 119.21 117.33
C LEU A 963 95.74 119.29 115.79
N GLN A 964 95.48 118.23 115.03
CA GLN A 964 95.21 116.79 115.26
C GLN A 964 93.80 116.34 115.72
N THR A 965 92.77 117.19 115.79
CA THR A 965 91.40 116.74 116.12
C THR A 965 90.28 117.47 115.36
N GLU A 966 89.76 116.85 114.30
CA GLU A 966 88.33 116.48 114.20
C GLU A 966 88.06 115.54 113.00
N LEU A 967 88.41 114.25 113.16
CA LEU A 967 88.17 113.19 112.18
C LEU A 967 86.82 112.45 112.41
N GLN A 968 85.97 112.97 113.31
CA GLN A 968 85.05 112.13 114.10
C GLN A 968 83.60 112.06 113.59
N ALA A 969 83.24 112.81 112.53
CA ALA A 969 81.85 112.98 112.09
C ALA A 969 81.32 111.95 111.05
N LYS A 970 82.12 110.99 110.58
CA LYS A 970 81.60 109.82 109.84
C LYS A 970 81.09 108.78 110.84
N ASN A 971 79.87 108.24 110.66
CA ASN A 971 79.62 106.77 110.73
C ASN A 971 78.16 106.27 110.50
N GLU A 972 77.10 107.01 110.82
CA GLU A 972 75.85 106.33 111.23
C GLU A 972 74.87 105.83 110.13
N ALA A 973 74.73 106.51 108.99
CA ALA A 973 73.51 106.40 108.15
C ALA A 973 73.36 105.15 107.23
N ILE A 974 74.28 104.18 107.25
CA ILE A 974 74.33 103.07 106.26
C ILE A 974 73.28 101.94 106.51
N ARG A 975 72.50 101.98 107.60
CA ARG A 975 71.93 100.76 108.21
C ARG A 975 70.45 100.41 107.90
N ALA A 976 69.78 101.05 106.93
CA ALA A 976 68.31 100.97 106.79
C ALA A 976 67.79 100.42 105.43
N ALA A 977 67.52 99.10 105.38
CA ALA A 977 66.66 98.36 104.43
C ALA A 977 66.76 98.67 102.91
N ASN A 978 67.24 97.79 102.01
CA ASN A 978 67.63 96.38 102.05
C ASN A 978 66.52 95.29 102.00
N ASP A 979 65.23 95.60 102.17
CA ASP A 979 64.15 94.59 102.29
C ASP A 979 62.96 94.80 101.31
N ALA A 980 63.02 94.18 100.12
CA ALA A 980 61.86 93.97 99.22
C ALA A 980 62.17 92.95 98.09
N ILE A 981 62.34 91.66 98.42
CA ILE A 981 62.74 90.59 97.48
C ILE A 981 61.64 89.50 97.38
N LEU A 982 61.51 88.85 96.21
CA LEU A 982 60.52 87.79 95.81
C LEU A 982 59.08 88.29 95.57
N LEU A 983 58.38 87.97 94.48
CA LEU A 983 58.08 86.67 93.83
C LEU A 983 57.93 86.88 92.30
N ARG A 984 58.34 86.03 91.34
CA ARG A 984 58.45 84.55 91.19
C ARG A 984 57.27 83.92 90.42
N VAL A 985 57.52 83.66 89.12
CA VAL A 985 56.92 82.62 88.25
C VAL A 985 55.39 82.63 88.10
N CYS A 986 54.91 83.00 86.91
CA CYS A 986 54.31 82.01 86.00
C CYS A 986 54.51 82.45 84.53
#